data_AF-A0A0R1K5T3-F1
#
_entry.id   AF-A0A0R1K5T3-F1
#
_cell.length_a   1.000
_cell.length_b   1.000
_cell.length_c   1.000
_cell.angle_alpha   90.00
_cell.angle_beta   90.00
_cell.angle_gamma   90.00
#
_symmetry.space_group_name_H-M   'P 1'
#
loop_
_entity.id
_entity.type
_entity.pdbx_description
1 polymer ?
#
loop_
_entity_poly.entity_id
_entity_poly.type
_entity_poly.pdbx_seq_one_letter_code
_entity_poly.pdbx_strand_id
1 'polypeptide(L)'
;MCLFKAGLINVSAENTASPYVAPVDEPAADQKDLDNAIATAPKGLDISDPTFLRGQFHKKDSTEDMNASKVIRKSENNPNDKTGILRVTHNINQIGAIWSNTSQSNFLDVSQDSSMSMWLYFGKPTELTVDNIVLTDKDKQNMVGMSPEKQLEFKKKLVEERKEEHEKEIGDGMAFVLQNAQPDSSPLNSFGGIEAISRYDGNPAPGQTLGVWGADFNNVGATAQNAPISQTAIPNSFAIEFDTFLNRLTRADDIDGKGVSFDADIVKGRNPNKPDGWDYYQNITGQHISMDYPDGYANYTIDKYDSNATYMRDITNGPNGFKTFFKMNHKNLHDNLSLTDANWHHMTVKFNHATSTLSYAFNDKNIDGTANSTSIVGSQQLDMSHFKLGDNKKLMWGFTGTTGRFTENNLIVFESIPSFVNADSKVSLEDTTKGTIIPDSGDDKVNIGDGLDFIYDLNYKNGSKEWSQILASMTLPSEVTFTDGQIVYDNDPDHPEEIKASEFNNGKVEHLMRKNLSNSNNHAKVVLHTTVNNRTSPVTVSPQHACFVSDNFIVDDDTPEFNITIPSMLLTISDKIDYQGMESVPDNTQISGDVKYSNGSYIDPSTITMHPGVNGVTQDTFNLSGSTSQSAHYIFNVPKSKLHVGSNTVTIKATDTSGNTSSVGTVIISIGGGLQYKVSDNVSFQSVNVGYAGQIVPRQNDWHIQIIDGRDIGSSWTLQAQAHDLINVVTAQKLDGEMVYKNDAGKILSLISPTDIYSNTKQSEAEQTVNVENYWNSKKGIFLKLNNKNSSGNYVGKIDWVLTDGLPNK
;
A
#
# COMPACT_ATOMS: atom_id res chain seq x y z
N MET A 1 -54.62 -17.71 36.35
CA MET A 1 -54.29 -19.09 36.77
C MET A 1 -54.85 -20.05 35.72
N CYS A 2 -54.01 -20.48 34.78
CA CYS A 2 -54.26 -21.61 33.88
C CYS A 2 -52.90 -22.19 33.51
N LEU A 3 -52.70 -23.46 33.89
CA LEU A 3 -51.47 -24.23 33.67
C LEU A 3 -51.30 -24.53 32.18
N PHE A 4 -50.10 -24.29 31.63
CA PHE A 4 -49.66 -24.92 30.39
C PHE A 4 -49.10 -26.31 30.72
N LYS A 5 -49.77 -27.35 30.20
CA LYS A 5 -49.29 -28.73 30.17
C LYS A 5 -48.57 -28.92 28.84
N ALA A 6 -47.24 -29.03 28.86
CA ALA A 6 -46.47 -29.45 27.70
C ALA A 6 -46.74 -30.95 27.42
N GLY A 7 -47.11 -31.27 26.18
CA GLY A 7 -47.19 -32.65 25.72
C GLY A 7 -45.78 -33.19 25.51
N LEU A 8 -45.45 -34.25 26.26
CA LEU A 8 -44.27 -35.08 26.05
C LEU A 8 -44.36 -35.77 24.69
N ILE A 9 -43.33 -35.61 23.86
CA ILE A 9 -42.94 -36.60 22.86
C ILE A 9 -41.53 -37.06 23.26
N ASN A 10 -41.45 -38.26 23.83
CA ASN A 10 -40.18 -38.96 24.01
C ASN A 10 -39.73 -39.49 22.64
N VAL A 11 -38.71 -38.87 22.05
CA VAL A 11 -37.84 -39.55 21.10
C VAL A 11 -36.54 -39.85 21.82
N SER A 12 -36.48 -41.01 22.48
CA SER A 12 -35.21 -41.61 22.87
C SER A 12 -34.55 -42.17 21.61
N ALA A 13 -33.86 -41.31 20.86
CA ALA A 13 -32.79 -41.78 20.00
C ALA A 13 -31.54 -41.77 20.88
N GLU A 14 -31.05 -42.96 21.27
CA GLU A 14 -29.63 -43.13 21.53
C GLU A 14 -28.91 -42.79 20.22
N ASN A 15 -28.64 -41.51 20.00
CA ASN A 15 -27.91 -41.06 18.83
C ASN A 15 -26.43 -41.15 19.16
N THR A 16 -25.90 -42.37 19.13
CA THR A 16 -24.46 -42.65 19.05
C THR A 16 -23.88 -42.36 17.66
N ALA A 17 -24.62 -41.63 16.81
CA ALA A 17 -24.14 -41.21 15.51
C ALA A 17 -23.07 -40.11 15.67
N SER A 18 -21.82 -40.50 15.43
CA SER A 18 -20.69 -39.58 15.20
C SER A 18 -21.12 -38.46 14.24
N PRO A 19 -20.79 -37.17 14.50
CA PRO A 19 -21.18 -36.07 13.64
C PRO A 19 -20.71 -36.33 12.20
N TYR A 20 -21.66 -36.34 11.27
CA TYR A 20 -21.36 -36.39 9.83
C TYR A 20 -20.61 -35.11 9.45
N VAL A 21 -19.55 -35.21 8.65
CA VAL A 21 -18.84 -34.05 8.13
C VAL A 21 -18.89 -34.10 6.61
N ALA A 22 -19.33 -33.00 5.99
CA ALA A 22 -19.48 -32.90 4.55
C ALA A 22 -18.10 -32.76 3.86
N PRO A 23 -17.86 -33.44 2.72
CA PRO A 23 -16.61 -33.31 1.97
C PRO A 23 -16.28 -31.88 1.52
N VAL A 24 -14.98 -31.61 1.32
CA VAL A 24 -14.43 -30.30 0.87
C VAL A 24 -14.96 -29.83 -0.49
N ASP A 25 -15.30 -30.76 -1.38
CA ASP A 25 -15.71 -30.47 -2.77
C ASP A 25 -17.25 -30.49 -2.97
N GLU A 26 -18.03 -30.54 -1.89
CA GLU A 26 -19.48 -30.33 -1.98
C GLU A 26 -19.81 -28.91 -2.46
N PRO A 27 -20.91 -28.71 -3.22
CA PRO A 27 -21.41 -27.38 -3.56
C PRO A 27 -21.65 -26.52 -2.30
N ALA A 28 -21.57 -25.20 -2.41
CA ALA A 28 -21.89 -24.33 -1.28
C ALA A 28 -23.37 -24.44 -0.90
N ALA A 29 -23.66 -24.32 0.40
CA ALA A 29 -25.04 -24.29 0.88
C ALA A 29 -25.77 -23.03 0.39
N ASP A 30 -25.08 -21.90 0.32
CA ASP A 30 -25.52 -20.67 -0.36
C ASP A 30 -24.51 -20.28 -1.44
N GLN A 31 -24.67 -20.86 -2.63
CA GLN A 31 -23.81 -20.59 -3.78
C GLN A 31 -23.88 -19.13 -4.25
N LYS A 32 -25.05 -18.48 -4.11
CA LYS A 32 -25.22 -17.08 -4.52
C LYS A 32 -24.39 -16.16 -3.63
N ASP A 33 -24.36 -16.43 -2.34
CA ASP A 33 -23.52 -15.71 -1.39
C ASP A 33 -22.02 -15.94 -1.66
N LEU A 34 -21.62 -17.19 -1.91
CA LEU A 34 -20.23 -17.50 -2.26
C LEU A 34 -19.78 -16.77 -3.54
N ASP A 35 -20.61 -16.77 -4.59
CA ASP A 35 -20.34 -16.06 -5.83
C ASP A 35 -20.21 -14.54 -5.60
N ASN A 36 -21.06 -13.97 -4.74
CA ASN A 36 -20.97 -12.56 -4.32
C ASN A 36 -19.64 -12.28 -3.60
N ALA A 37 -19.27 -13.13 -2.65
CA ALA A 37 -18.03 -12.96 -1.89
C ALA A 37 -16.80 -12.99 -2.81
N ILE A 38 -16.75 -13.94 -3.76
CA ILE A 38 -15.67 -14.02 -4.76
C ILE A 38 -15.66 -12.79 -5.67
N ALA A 39 -16.83 -12.36 -6.17
CA ALA A 39 -16.93 -11.22 -7.08
C ALA A 39 -16.53 -9.89 -6.42
N THR A 40 -16.83 -9.73 -5.13
CA THR A 40 -16.58 -8.52 -4.34
C THR A 40 -15.28 -8.58 -3.53
N ALA A 41 -14.55 -9.70 -3.57
CA ALA A 41 -13.28 -9.88 -2.89
C ALA A 41 -12.30 -8.74 -3.23
N PRO A 42 -11.71 -8.07 -2.23
CA PRO A 42 -10.63 -7.12 -2.44
C PRO A 42 -9.44 -7.73 -3.17
N LYS A 43 -8.55 -6.87 -3.67
CA LYS A 43 -7.27 -7.33 -4.18
C LYS A 43 -6.44 -7.86 -3.00
N GLY A 44 -5.86 -9.03 -3.16
CA GLY A 44 -4.98 -9.65 -2.18
C GLY A 44 -3.84 -10.42 -2.81
N LEU A 45 -3.04 -11.05 -1.94
CA LEU A 45 -1.81 -11.76 -2.28
C LEU A 45 -2.05 -13.01 -3.16
N ASP A 46 -1.02 -13.40 -3.91
CA ASP A 46 -0.96 -14.72 -4.52
C ASP A 46 -0.49 -15.75 -3.49
N ILE A 47 -1.46 -16.50 -2.96
CA ILE A 47 -1.23 -17.59 -1.99
C ILE A 47 -1.41 -18.98 -2.62
N SER A 48 -1.36 -19.08 -3.95
CA SER A 48 -1.66 -20.33 -4.68
C SER A 48 -0.51 -21.35 -4.71
N ASP A 49 0.75 -20.90 -4.66
CA ASP A 49 1.92 -21.72 -4.27
C ASP A 49 1.89 -21.90 -2.74
N PRO A 50 2.17 -23.09 -2.15
CA PRO A 50 1.60 -23.48 -0.86
C PRO A 50 2.18 -22.68 0.31
N THR A 51 1.71 -21.45 0.42
CA THR A 51 1.93 -20.49 1.49
C THR A 51 1.18 -20.95 2.74
N PHE A 52 0.11 -21.71 2.52
CA PHE A 52 -0.68 -22.37 3.52
C PHE A 52 -0.78 -23.88 3.23
N LEU A 53 -0.89 -24.65 4.31
CA LEU A 53 -1.12 -26.09 4.31
C LEU A 53 -2.52 -26.35 4.84
N ARG A 54 -3.33 -27.10 4.07
CA ARG A 54 -4.58 -27.65 4.59
C ARG A 54 -4.27 -28.50 5.82
N GLY A 55 -5.03 -28.32 6.89
CA GLY A 55 -4.99 -29.19 8.05
C GLY A 55 -5.28 -30.64 7.67
N GLN A 56 -4.69 -31.58 8.40
CA GLN A 56 -4.78 -33.01 8.15
C GLN A 56 -5.37 -33.68 9.38
N PHE A 57 -6.68 -33.93 9.37
CA PHE A 57 -7.34 -34.56 10.51
C PHE A 57 -8.49 -35.45 10.06
N HIS A 58 -8.67 -36.53 10.82
CA HIS A 58 -9.58 -37.61 10.52
C HIS A 58 -10.41 -37.97 11.75
N LYS A 59 -11.54 -38.65 11.53
CA LYS A 59 -12.29 -39.31 12.61
C LYS A 59 -11.41 -40.37 13.27
N LYS A 60 -11.69 -40.65 14.54
CA LYS A 60 -11.11 -41.78 15.24
C LYS A 60 -11.39 -43.05 14.43
N ASP A 61 -10.34 -43.84 14.23
CA ASP A 61 -10.37 -45.09 13.46
C ASP A 61 -10.74 -44.93 11.96
N SER A 62 -10.59 -43.73 11.38
CA SER A 62 -10.80 -43.45 9.95
C SER A 62 -9.56 -42.81 9.29
N THR A 63 -9.47 -42.93 7.97
CA THR A 63 -8.46 -42.23 7.12
C THR A 63 -9.08 -41.14 6.24
N GLU A 64 -10.38 -40.90 6.37
CA GLU A 64 -11.12 -39.89 5.59
C GLU A 64 -10.74 -38.48 6.06
N ASP A 65 -10.19 -37.65 5.17
CA ASP A 65 -9.85 -36.25 5.44
C ASP A 65 -11.15 -35.46 5.70
N MET A 66 -11.26 -34.88 6.90
CA MET A 66 -12.44 -34.12 7.31
C MET A 66 -12.33 -32.62 7.04
N ASN A 67 -11.19 -32.15 6.53
CA ASN A 67 -10.94 -30.73 6.41
C ASN A 67 -11.67 -30.11 5.22
N ALA A 68 -12.57 -29.16 5.48
CA ALA A 68 -13.32 -28.41 4.46
C ALA A 68 -12.55 -27.23 3.83
N SER A 69 -11.41 -26.85 4.41
CA SER A 69 -10.68 -25.67 3.95
C SER A 69 -10.00 -25.88 2.59
N LYS A 70 -9.86 -24.79 1.82
CA LYS A 70 -9.25 -24.79 0.49
C LYS A 70 -8.76 -23.39 0.13
N VAL A 71 -7.68 -23.30 -0.66
CA VAL A 71 -7.33 -22.06 -1.36
C VAL A 71 -7.99 -22.08 -2.74
N ILE A 72 -8.78 -21.06 -3.03
CA ILE A 72 -9.42 -20.82 -4.34
C ILE A 72 -8.89 -19.51 -4.93
N ARG A 73 -9.11 -19.27 -6.22
CA ARG A 73 -8.76 -18.00 -6.86
C ARG A 73 -9.98 -17.12 -7.00
N LYS A 74 -9.77 -15.80 -6.83
CA LYS A 74 -10.78 -14.79 -7.14
C LYS A 74 -11.20 -14.85 -8.62
N SER A 75 -10.23 -15.02 -9.52
CA SER A 75 -10.47 -15.17 -10.95
C SER A 75 -9.51 -16.17 -11.58
N GLU A 76 -10.04 -17.29 -12.07
CA GLU A 76 -9.24 -18.30 -12.80
C GLU A 76 -8.79 -17.83 -14.20
N ASN A 77 -9.51 -16.86 -14.78
CA ASN A 77 -9.33 -16.45 -16.18
C ASN A 77 -8.63 -15.09 -16.33
N ASN A 78 -8.32 -14.38 -15.23
CA ASN A 78 -7.64 -13.09 -15.29
C ASN A 78 -6.16 -13.25 -14.89
N PRO A 79 -5.22 -13.26 -15.85
CA PRO A 79 -3.80 -13.44 -15.53
C PRO A 79 -3.20 -12.28 -14.71
N ASN A 80 -3.87 -11.11 -14.69
CA ASN A 80 -3.46 -9.94 -13.92
C ASN A 80 -4.03 -9.96 -12.49
N ASP A 81 -4.90 -10.91 -12.17
CA ASP A 81 -5.46 -11.06 -10.83
C ASP A 81 -5.20 -12.45 -10.24
N LYS A 82 -4.10 -12.56 -9.49
CA LYS A 82 -3.70 -13.78 -8.79
C LYS A 82 -4.19 -13.85 -7.35
N THR A 83 -5.14 -13.00 -6.96
CA THR A 83 -5.63 -12.99 -5.58
C THR A 83 -6.18 -14.36 -5.18
N GLY A 84 -5.53 -14.95 -4.18
CA GLY A 84 -5.97 -16.18 -3.56
C GLY A 84 -6.94 -15.86 -2.41
N ILE A 85 -8.02 -16.64 -2.36
CA ILE A 85 -9.01 -16.61 -1.29
C ILE A 85 -8.85 -17.90 -0.52
N LEU A 86 -8.58 -17.78 0.77
CA LEU A 86 -8.59 -18.90 1.70
C LEU A 86 -10.04 -19.12 2.14
N ARG A 87 -10.61 -20.29 1.83
CA ARG A 87 -11.94 -20.70 2.27
C ARG A 87 -11.80 -21.68 3.42
N VAL A 88 -12.43 -21.40 4.56
CA VAL A 88 -12.43 -22.28 5.75
C VAL A 88 -13.63 -23.23 5.68
N THR A 89 -14.82 -22.70 5.44
CA THR A 89 -16.10 -23.43 5.30
C THR A 89 -17.01 -22.74 4.28
N HIS A 90 -17.94 -23.48 3.68
CA HIS A 90 -18.93 -22.96 2.71
C HIS A 90 -20.22 -23.78 2.63
N ASN A 91 -20.36 -24.81 3.47
CA ASN A 91 -21.51 -25.71 3.49
C ASN A 91 -21.80 -26.18 4.92
N ILE A 92 -22.96 -26.82 5.15
CA ILE A 92 -23.39 -27.38 6.44
C ILE A 92 -22.50 -28.55 6.87
N ASN A 93 -22.42 -28.76 8.19
CA ASN A 93 -21.67 -29.85 8.83
C ASN A 93 -20.21 -29.91 8.37
N GLN A 94 -19.51 -28.79 8.35
CA GLN A 94 -18.11 -28.71 7.96
C GLN A 94 -17.22 -28.35 9.14
N ILE A 95 -15.96 -28.76 9.04
CA ILE A 95 -14.89 -28.31 9.92
C ILE A 95 -13.66 -28.05 9.05
N GLY A 96 -13.09 -26.86 9.16
CA GLY A 96 -11.93 -26.43 8.39
C GLY A 96 -10.78 -26.09 9.31
N ALA A 97 -9.57 -26.47 8.92
CA ALA A 97 -8.36 -25.82 9.42
C ALA A 97 -7.33 -25.66 8.32
N ILE A 98 -6.63 -24.55 8.33
CA ILE A 98 -5.55 -24.27 7.40
C ILE A 98 -4.47 -23.47 8.12
N TRP A 99 -3.22 -23.88 7.89
CA TRP A 99 -2.07 -23.49 8.69
C TRP A 99 -0.98 -22.88 7.83
N SER A 100 -0.24 -21.93 8.38
CA SER A 100 0.89 -21.29 7.73
C SER A 100 1.95 -22.34 7.36
N ASN A 101 2.46 -22.29 6.13
CA ASN A 101 3.53 -23.19 5.71
C ASN A 101 4.89 -22.69 6.18
N THR A 102 5.31 -23.14 7.37
CA THR A 102 6.58 -22.74 7.98
C THR A 102 7.81 -23.15 7.15
N SER A 103 7.70 -24.17 6.30
CA SER A 103 8.78 -24.58 5.37
C SER A 103 8.98 -23.60 4.21
N GLN A 104 7.94 -22.81 3.89
CA GLN A 104 7.97 -21.74 2.89
C GLN A 104 8.15 -20.36 3.55
N SER A 105 8.72 -20.34 4.76
CA SER A 105 8.92 -19.13 5.55
C SER A 105 7.64 -18.38 5.94
N ASN A 106 6.47 -19.04 5.97
CA ASN A 106 5.25 -18.43 6.52
C ASN A 106 5.07 -18.82 8.00
N PHE A 107 5.48 -17.91 8.89
CA PHE A 107 5.37 -18.01 10.34
C PHE A 107 5.24 -16.62 10.99
N LEU A 108 4.79 -16.58 12.24
CA LEU A 108 4.90 -15.39 13.10
C LEU A 108 6.19 -15.51 13.92
N ASP A 109 7.13 -14.58 13.75
CA ASP A 109 8.36 -14.53 14.55
C ASP A 109 8.15 -13.61 15.76
N VAL A 110 8.16 -14.21 16.95
CA VAL A 110 7.89 -13.49 18.20
C VAL A 110 9.11 -12.76 18.76
N SER A 111 10.26 -12.79 18.07
CA SER A 111 11.46 -12.04 18.46
C SER A 111 11.53 -10.63 17.86
N GLN A 112 10.53 -10.25 17.07
CA GLN A 112 10.44 -8.96 16.41
C GLN A 112 8.99 -8.48 16.29
N ASP A 113 8.83 -7.17 16.09
CA ASP A 113 7.52 -6.60 15.79
C ASP A 113 7.04 -7.09 14.42
N SER A 114 5.76 -7.42 14.33
CA SER A 114 5.15 -7.90 13.09
C SER A 114 3.71 -7.41 12.97
N SER A 115 3.28 -7.27 11.71
CA SER A 115 1.93 -6.89 11.34
C SER A 115 1.47 -7.75 10.18
N MET A 116 0.22 -8.20 10.22
CA MET A 116 -0.47 -8.83 9.10
C MET A 116 -1.84 -8.18 8.93
N SER A 117 -2.31 -8.09 7.70
CA SER A 117 -3.60 -7.52 7.34
C SER A 117 -4.32 -8.43 6.36
N MET A 118 -5.63 -8.53 6.54
CA MET A 118 -6.49 -9.42 5.79
C MET A 118 -7.93 -8.91 5.76
N TRP A 119 -8.68 -9.38 4.79
CA TRP A 119 -10.12 -9.24 4.70
C TRP A 119 -10.79 -10.55 5.10
N LEU A 120 -11.82 -10.48 5.93
CA LEU A 120 -12.60 -11.60 6.44
C LEU A 120 -14.04 -11.49 5.90
N TYR A 121 -14.62 -12.62 5.52
CA TYR A 121 -16.01 -12.74 5.07
C TYR A 121 -16.69 -13.82 5.88
N PHE A 122 -17.87 -13.53 6.44
CA PHE A 122 -18.64 -14.47 7.28
C PHE A 122 -19.99 -14.82 6.66
N GLY A 123 -20.21 -14.54 5.38
CA GLY A 123 -21.48 -14.83 4.70
C GLY A 123 -22.66 -14.05 5.23
N LYS A 124 -23.86 -14.65 5.09
CA LYS A 124 -25.13 -14.09 5.58
C LYS A 124 -26.12 -15.22 5.88
N PRO A 125 -27.12 -14.99 6.75
CA PRO A 125 -28.19 -15.95 6.96
C PRO A 125 -28.86 -16.31 5.63
N THR A 126 -29.22 -17.59 5.48
CA THR A 126 -30.00 -18.01 4.31
C THR A 126 -31.35 -17.29 4.30
N GLU A 127 -31.86 -16.97 3.11
CA GLU A 127 -33.16 -16.32 3.01
C GLU A 127 -34.27 -17.28 3.50
N LEU A 128 -35.08 -16.85 4.48
CA LEU A 128 -36.27 -17.59 4.87
C LEU A 128 -37.35 -17.41 3.81
N THR A 129 -37.80 -18.51 3.21
CA THR A 129 -38.79 -18.57 2.15
C THR A 129 -39.92 -19.54 2.52
N VAL A 130 -41.01 -19.50 1.76
CA VAL A 130 -42.12 -20.45 1.93
C VAL A 130 -41.74 -21.91 1.67
N ASP A 131 -40.61 -22.13 0.99
CA ASP A 131 -40.14 -23.44 0.57
C ASP A 131 -39.22 -24.09 1.62
N ASN A 132 -38.42 -23.30 2.34
CA ASN A 132 -37.49 -23.78 3.37
C ASN A 132 -37.97 -23.52 4.81
N ILE A 133 -39.13 -22.86 5.02
CA ILE A 133 -39.68 -22.70 6.37
C ILE A 133 -40.05 -24.03 7.03
N VAL A 134 -39.49 -24.26 8.22
CA VAL A 134 -39.81 -25.45 9.03
C VAL A 134 -41.17 -25.28 9.71
N LEU A 135 -42.11 -26.17 9.41
CA LEU A 135 -43.44 -26.17 10.03
C LEU A 135 -43.44 -27.00 11.32
N THR A 136 -43.84 -26.38 12.42
CA THR A 136 -44.12 -27.08 13.69
C THR A 136 -45.38 -27.94 13.54
N ASP A 137 -45.58 -28.90 14.44
CA ASP A 137 -46.80 -29.72 14.42
C ASP A 137 -48.07 -28.90 14.62
N LYS A 138 -47.96 -27.77 15.35
CA LYS A 138 -49.05 -26.80 15.49
C LYS A 138 -49.34 -26.09 14.18
N ASP A 139 -48.31 -25.71 13.40
CA ASP A 139 -48.50 -25.09 12.08
C ASP A 139 -49.17 -26.07 11.13
N LYS A 140 -48.69 -27.31 11.11
CA LYS A 140 -49.27 -28.39 10.30
C LYS A 140 -50.74 -28.62 10.67
N GLN A 141 -51.08 -28.62 11.95
CA GLN A 141 -52.46 -28.72 12.42
C GLN A 141 -53.31 -27.51 12.00
N ASN A 142 -52.78 -26.30 12.09
CA ASN A 142 -53.47 -25.09 11.65
C ASN A 142 -53.76 -25.10 10.14
N MET A 143 -52.90 -25.74 9.34
CA MET A 143 -53.07 -25.86 7.89
C MET A 143 -54.10 -26.90 7.46
N VAL A 144 -54.57 -27.78 8.36
CA VAL A 144 -55.55 -28.83 8.03
C VAL A 144 -56.87 -28.19 7.58
N GLY A 145 -57.34 -28.57 6.39
CA GLY A 145 -58.60 -28.08 5.81
C GLY A 145 -58.49 -26.72 5.08
N MET A 146 -57.31 -26.11 5.02
CA MET A 146 -57.05 -24.93 4.18
C MET A 146 -56.89 -25.33 2.71
N SER A 147 -57.37 -24.48 1.78
CA SER A 147 -57.04 -24.63 0.35
C SER A 147 -55.55 -24.37 0.10
N PRO A 148 -54.97 -24.84 -1.02
CA PRO A 148 -53.57 -24.61 -1.34
C PRO A 148 -53.16 -23.12 -1.30
N GLU A 149 -54.03 -22.22 -1.76
CA GLU A 149 -53.79 -20.77 -1.75
C GLU A 149 -53.69 -20.22 -0.32
N LYS A 150 -54.60 -20.68 0.57
CA LYS A 150 -54.59 -20.29 1.98
C LYS A 150 -53.41 -20.87 2.75
N GLN A 151 -52.97 -22.08 2.39
CA GLN A 151 -51.75 -22.67 2.94
C GLN A 151 -50.51 -21.86 2.54
N LEU A 152 -50.42 -21.40 1.29
CA LEU A 152 -49.35 -20.53 0.83
C LEU A 152 -49.33 -19.18 1.55
N GLU A 153 -50.49 -18.54 1.71
CA GLU A 153 -50.61 -17.28 2.46
C GLU A 153 -50.24 -17.45 3.95
N PHE A 154 -50.65 -18.57 4.56
CA PHE A 154 -50.26 -18.92 5.93
C PHE A 154 -48.74 -19.11 6.06
N LYS A 155 -48.11 -19.82 5.12
CA LYS A 155 -46.65 -19.97 5.09
C LYS A 155 -45.93 -18.63 4.92
N LYS A 156 -46.40 -17.73 4.04
CA LYS A 156 -45.83 -16.38 3.89
C LYS A 156 -45.89 -15.60 5.20
N LYS A 157 -47.02 -15.69 5.92
CA LYS A 157 -47.15 -15.06 7.24
C LYS A 157 -46.15 -15.62 8.25
N LEU A 158 -45.97 -16.95 8.28
CA LEU A 158 -44.99 -17.59 9.15
C LEU A 158 -43.54 -17.18 8.80
N VAL A 159 -43.23 -16.95 7.52
CA VAL A 159 -41.92 -16.44 7.09
C VAL A 159 -41.66 -15.06 7.70
N GLU A 160 -42.60 -14.12 7.57
CA GLU A 160 -42.45 -12.78 8.17
C GLU A 160 -42.37 -12.84 9.70
N GLU A 161 -43.18 -13.69 10.34
CA GLU A 161 -43.20 -13.84 11.80
C GLU A 161 -41.90 -14.43 12.38
N ARG A 162 -41.14 -15.21 11.60
CA ARG A 162 -39.94 -15.92 12.07
C ARG A 162 -38.64 -15.38 11.52
N LYS A 163 -38.70 -14.34 10.68
CA LYS A 163 -37.54 -13.80 9.98
C LYS A 163 -36.41 -13.39 10.92
N GLU A 164 -36.71 -12.62 11.95
CA GLU A 164 -35.71 -12.15 12.93
C GLU A 164 -35.05 -13.30 13.72
N GLU A 165 -35.78 -14.39 13.98
CA GLU A 165 -35.21 -15.58 14.65
C GLU A 165 -34.34 -16.37 13.66
N HIS A 166 -34.77 -16.52 12.40
CA HIS A 166 -34.01 -17.21 11.36
C HIS A 166 -32.72 -16.47 10.97
N GLU A 167 -32.71 -15.14 11.03
CA GLU A 167 -31.49 -14.34 10.81
C GLU A 167 -30.40 -14.61 11.86
N LYS A 168 -30.75 -15.25 12.98
CA LYS A 168 -29.80 -15.71 14.02
C LYS A 168 -29.38 -17.18 13.84
N GLU A 169 -29.92 -17.86 12.84
CA GLU A 169 -29.65 -19.26 12.50
C GLU A 169 -28.53 -19.37 11.45
N ILE A 170 -27.38 -18.79 11.75
CA ILE A 170 -26.16 -18.82 10.93
C ILE A 170 -24.96 -19.19 11.80
N GLY A 171 -24.01 -19.95 11.25
CA GLY A 171 -22.70 -20.09 11.89
C GLY A 171 -21.97 -21.40 11.57
N ASP A 172 -20.95 -21.76 12.36
CA ASP A 172 -20.75 -21.33 13.77
C ASP A 172 -19.77 -20.15 13.96
N GLY A 173 -18.90 -19.89 13.00
CA GLY A 173 -17.85 -18.87 13.07
C GLY A 173 -16.51 -19.37 12.56
N MET A 174 -15.48 -18.53 12.73
CA MET A 174 -14.09 -18.90 12.53
C MET A 174 -13.18 -18.29 13.58
N ALA A 175 -11.96 -18.81 13.71
CA ALA A 175 -10.95 -18.29 14.64
C ALA A 175 -9.60 -18.15 13.95
N PHE A 176 -8.94 -17.01 14.20
CA PHE A 176 -7.50 -16.85 13.94
C PHE A 176 -6.73 -17.49 15.10
N VAL A 177 -5.77 -18.35 14.79
CA VAL A 177 -5.07 -19.16 15.81
C VAL A 177 -3.56 -19.01 15.67
N LEU A 178 -2.89 -18.70 16.76
CA LEU A 178 -1.44 -18.85 16.94
C LEU A 178 -1.18 -20.13 17.72
N GLN A 179 -0.28 -21.00 17.26
CA GLN A 179 -0.03 -22.27 17.93
C GLN A 179 1.41 -22.79 17.80
N ASN A 180 1.78 -23.55 18.83
CA ASN A 180 2.92 -24.47 18.82
C ASN A 180 2.48 -25.82 19.42
N ALA A 181 1.29 -26.27 19.05
CA ALA A 181 0.78 -27.60 19.32
C ALA A 181 1.74 -28.63 18.71
N GLN A 182 2.20 -29.57 19.53
CA GLN A 182 3.06 -30.66 19.10
C GLN A 182 2.32 -31.97 19.37
N PRO A 183 2.51 -33.00 18.52
CA PRO A 183 2.05 -34.32 18.87
C PRO A 183 2.63 -34.74 20.22
N ASP A 184 1.77 -35.16 21.14
CA ASP A 184 2.17 -35.52 22.49
C ASP A 184 1.43 -36.79 22.97
N SER A 185 1.66 -37.18 24.24
CA SER A 185 1.01 -38.34 24.84
C SER A 185 -0.33 -38.02 25.52
N SER A 186 -0.94 -36.86 25.25
CA SER A 186 -2.23 -36.47 25.82
C SER A 186 -3.29 -37.49 25.40
N PRO A 187 -4.07 -38.05 26.36
CA PRO A 187 -5.09 -39.04 26.03
C PRO A 187 -6.32 -38.43 25.34
N LEU A 188 -6.46 -37.10 25.28
CA LEU A 188 -7.67 -36.43 24.80
C LEU A 188 -7.48 -35.66 23.49
N ASN A 189 -6.35 -34.95 23.35
CA ASN A 189 -5.91 -34.37 22.08
C ASN A 189 -4.38 -34.46 21.97
N SER A 190 -3.90 -35.49 21.27
CA SER A 190 -2.47 -35.80 21.09
C SER A 190 -1.90 -35.24 19.78
N PHE A 191 -2.63 -34.37 19.07
CA PHE A 191 -2.28 -33.90 17.74
C PHE A 191 -1.72 -32.47 17.78
N GLY A 192 -0.88 -32.15 16.80
CA GLY A 192 -0.25 -30.83 16.68
C GLY A 192 0.19 -30.53 15.25
N GLY A 193 0.88 -29.40 15.06
CA GLY A 193 1.28 -28.94 13.71
C GLY A 193 0.06 -28.77 12.80
N ILE A 194 0.10 -29.36 11.60
CA ILE A 194 -1.01 -29.30 10.64
C ILE A 194 -2.23 -30.17 11.04
N GLU A 195 -2.09 -31.05 12.03
CA GLU A 195 -3.19 -31.89 12.53
C GLU A 195 -3.94 -31.25 13.71
N ALA A 196 -3.50 -30.05 14.12
CA ALA A 196 -4.11 -29.28 15.19
C ALA A 196 -5.57 -28.94 14.87
N ILE A 197 -6.47 -29.41 15.73
CA ILE A 197 -7.90 -29.11 15.77
C ILE A 197 -8.41 -29.52 17.15
N SER A 198 -9.48 -28.89 17.66
CA SER A 198 -10.18 -29.35 18.86
C SER A 198 -10.76 -30.76 18.66
N ARG A 199 -10.77 -31.58 19.70
CA ARG A 199 -11.20 -32.98 19.63
C ARG A 199 -11.97 -33.46 20.83
N TYR A 200 -12.97 -34.32 20.59
CA TYR A 200 -13.67 -35.05 21.63
C TYR A 200 -13.66 -36.56 21.32
N ASP A 201 -13.24 -37.37 22.30
CA ASP A 201 -13.04 -38.82 22.14
C ASP A 201 -12.29 -39.18 20.84
N GLY A 202 -11.19 -38.46 20.58
CA GLY A 202 -10.33 -38.64 19.40
C GLY A 202 -10.89 -38.07 18.07
N ASN A 203 -12.16 -37.66 18.02
CA ASN A 203 -12.77 -37.09 16.82
C ASN A 203 -12.65 -35.57 16.81
N PRO A 204 -12.45 -34.92 15.64
CA PRO A 204 -12.56 -33.46 15.51
C PRO A 204 -13.91 -32.96 16.05
N ALA A 205 -13.88 -31.87 16.81
CA ALA A 205 -15.07 -31.31 17.46
C ALA A 205 -15.59 -30.10 16.65
N PRO A 206 -16.79 -30.18 16.03
CA PRO A 206 -17.43 -29.03 15.37
C PRO A 206 -18.27 -28.19 16.36
N GLY A 207 -19.08 -27.25 15.87
CA GLY A 207 -20.04 -26.48 16.69
C GLY A 207 -19.38 -25.32 17.43
N GLN A 208 -19.84 -25.06 18.66
CA GLN A 208 -19.37 -23.96 19.52
C GLN A 208 -17.84 -23.91 19.73
N THR A 209 -17.12 -24.98 19.42
CA THR A 209 -15.67 -25.01 19.60
C THR A 209 -14.91 -24.24 18.53
N LEU A 210 -15.55 -23.95 17.38
CA LEU A 210 -14.96 -23.36 16.17
C LEU A 210 -13.71 -24.12 15.67
N GLY A 211 -13.56 -25.39 16.07
CA GLY A 211 -12.38 -26.21 15.77
C GLY A 211 -11.15 -25.86 16.61
N VAL A 212 -11.25 -24.98 17.60
CA VAL A 212 -10.10 -24.51 18.41
C VAL A 212 -10.30 -24.68 19.92
N TRP A 213 -11.48 -24.33 20.45
CA TRP A 213 -11.79 -24.39 21.87
C TRP A 213 -12.10 -25.82 22.34
N GLY A 214 -12.11 -26.04 23.64
CA GLY A 214 -12.35 -27.34 24.24
C GLY A 214 -13.77 -27.85 23.99
N ALA A 215 -13.94 -29.16 23.86
CA ALA A 215 -15.24 -29.79 23.63
C ALA A 215 -15.82 -30.40 24.91
N ASP A 216 -17.07 -30.04 25.25
CA ASP A 216 -17.83 -30.52 26.41
C ASP A 216 -19.00 -31.45 26.05
N PHE A 217 -18.81 -32.28 25.02
CA PHE A 217 -19.85 -33.15 24.49
C PHE A 217 -20.29 -34.27 25.45
N ASN A 218 -19.50 -34.54 26.51
CA ASN A 218 -19.97 -35.36 27.64
C ASN A 218 -20.71 -34.50 28.67
N ASN A 219 -22.01 -34.75 28.83
CA ASN A 219 -22.87 -33.96 29.72
C ASN A 219 -23.54 -34.78 30.83
N VAL A 220 -23.36 -36.10 30.91
CA VAL A 220 -24.05 -36.96 31.89
C VAL A 220 -23.08 -37.60 32.89
N GLY A 221 -23.46 -37.60 34.17
CA GLY A 221 -22.82 -38.38 35.21
C GLY A 221 -21.51 -37.81 35.75
N ALA A 222 -20.80 -38.60 36.57
CA ALA A 222 -19.58 -38.17 37.26
C ALA A 222 -18.38 -37.93 36.33
N THR A 223 -18.37 -38.57 35.16
CA THR A 223 -17.34 -38.39 34.13
C THR A 223 -17.43 -37.01 33.49
N ALA A 224 -18.64 -36.53 33.19
CA ALA A 224 -18.87 -35.19 32.66
C ALA A 224 -18.47 -34.09 33.65
N GLN A 225 -18.74 -34.28 34.94
CA GLN A 225 -18.38 -33.31 35.98
C GLN A 225 -16.86 -33.04 36.02
N ASN A 226 -16.03 -34.07 35.83
CA ASN A 226 -14.57 -33.93 35.93
C ASN A 226 -13.89 -33.93 34.55
N ALA A 227 -14.63 -33.67 33.47
CA ALA A 227 -14.09 -33.67 32.12
C ALA A 227 -13.06 -32.54 31.96
N PRO A 228 -11.80 -32.86 31.60
CA PRO A 228 -10.75 -31.85 31.46
C PRO A 228 -10.87 -31.12 30.12
N ILE A 229 -11.87 -30.25 29.99
CA ILE A 229 -12.23 -29.55 28.73
C ILE A 229 -11.05 -28.81 28.07
N SER A 230 -10.13 -28.25 28.84
CA SER A 230 -8.97 -27.57 28.24
C SER A 230 -8.02 -28.52 27.50
N GLN A 231 -8.03 -29.82 27.83
CA GLN A 231 -7.22 -30.84 27.14
C GLN A 231 -7.84 -31.33 25.84
N THR A 232 -9.07 -30.91 25.52
CA THR A 232 -9.75 -31.20 24.24
C THR A 232 -9.60 -30.07 23.22
N ALA A 233 -9.09 -28.90 23.63
CA ALA A 233 -8.76 -27.77 22.77
C ALA A 233 -7.46 -27.99 21.97
N ILE A 234 -7.09 -27.04 21.10
CA ILE A 234 -5.73 -26.99 20.53
C ILE A 234 -4.73 -26.60 21.62
N PRO A 235 -3.72 -27.44 21.95
CA PRO A 235 -2.76 -27.13 23.02
C PRO A 235 -1.72 -26.08 22.59
N ASN A 236 -1.13 -25.39 23.56
CA ASN A 236 -0.08 -24.38 23.36
C ASN A 236 -0.50 -23.32 22.32
N SER A 237 -1.73 -22.81 22.45
CA SER A 237 -2.31 -21.92 21.45
C SER A 237 -2.95 -20.68 22.05
N PHE A 238 -3.17 -19.68 21.21
CA PHE A 238 -3.93 -18.48 21.52
C PHE A 238 -4.82 -18.18 20.31
N ALA A 239 -6.08 -17.83 20.53
CA ALA A 239 -7.03 -17.63 19.46
C ALA A 239 -7.78 -16.31 19.61
N ILE A 240 -8.12 -15.72 18.46
CA ILE A 240 -9.12 -14.66 18.32
C ILE A 240 -10.29 -15.30 17.59
N GLU A 241 -11.44 -15.37 18.24
CA GLU A 241 -12.65 -15.92 17.63
C GLU A 241 -13.53 -14.83 17.02
N PHE A 242 -14.24 -15.22 15.98
CA PHE A 242 -15.31 -14.46 15.34
C PHE A 242 -16.54 -15.36 15.38
N ASP A 243 -17.27 -15.28 16.47
CA ASP A 243 -18.41 -16.14 16.74
C ASP A 243 -19.67 -15.53 16.13
N THR A 244 -20.27 -16.28 15.21
CA THR A 244 -21.47 -15.86 14.49
C THR A 244 -22.74 -16.55 15.01
N PHE A 245 -22.63 -17.51 15.93
CA PHE A 245 -23.72 -18.32 16.45
C PHE A 245 -23.76 -18.42 17.98
N LEU A 246 -24.80 -17.84 18.58
CA LEU A 246 -24.93 -17.80 20.04
C LEU A 246 -25.32 -19.15 20.67
N ASN A 247 -24.37 -19.78 21.35
CA ASN A 247 -24.53 -20.99 22.15
C ASN A 247 -24.95 -20.68 23.59
N ARG A 248 -26.25 -20.41 23.82
CA ARG A 248 -26.77 -19.90 25.13
C ARG A 248 -27.66 -20.86 25.92
N LEU A 249 -27.79 -22.11 25.50
CA LEU A 249 -28.72 -23.06 26.11
C LEU A 249 -28.17 -23.56 27.46
N THR A 250 -29.00 -23.57 28.50
CA THR A 250 -28.59 -23.98 29.87
C THR A 250 -29.60 -24.90 30.57
N ARG A 251 -30.74 -25.19 29.93
CA ARG A 251 -31.77 -26.06 30.52
C ARG A 251 -31.39 -27.51 30.28
N ALA A 252 -31.65 -28.37 31.28
CA ALA A 252 -31.26 -29.78 31.21
C ALA A 252 -31.78 -30.55 29.98
N ASP A 253 -32.95 -30.16 29.44
CA ASP A 253 -33.51 -30.78 28.23
C ASP A 253 -32.83 -30.29 26.94
N ASP A 254 -32.18 -29.13 26.98
CA ASP A 254 -31.47 -28.51 25.85
C ASP A 254 -29.98 -28.92 25.81
N ILE A 255 -29.40 -29.29 26.96
CA ILE A 255 -28.03 -29.80 27.04
C ILE A 255 -27.99 -31.24 26.49
N ASP A 256 -27.77 -31.37 25.18
CA ASP A 256 -27.85 -32.62 24.43
C ASP A 256 -26.50 -33.32 24.17
N GLY A 257 -25.39 -32.69 24.58
CA GLY A 257 -24.03 -33.22 24.40
C GLY A 257 -23.38 -32.82 23.08
N LYS A 258 -23.83 -31.73 22.46
CA LYS A 258 -23.18 -31.16 21.26
C LYS A 258 -22.45 -29.83 21.50
N GLY A 259 -22.35 -29.40 22.76
CA GLY A 259 -21.81 -28.09 23.11
C GLY A 259 -22.76 -26.97 22.68
N VAL A 260 -23.51 -26.40 23.63
CA VAL A 260 -24.56 -25.43 23.33
C VAL A 260 -24.59 -24.24 24.31
N SER A 261 -23.50 -24.00 25.03
CA SER A 261 -23.52 -23.17 26.25
C SER A 261 -22.33 -22.21 26.43
N PHE A 262 -21.41 -22.11 25.47
CA PHE A 262 -20.24 -21.21 25.61
C PHE A 262 -20.62 -19.74 25.84
N ASP A 263 -21.70 -19.27 25.24
CA ASP A 263 -22.19 -17.88 25.38
C ASP A 263 -23.23 -17.69 26.46
N ALA A 264 -23.49 -18.75 27.25
CA ALA A 264 -24.49 -18.66 28.30
C ALA A 264 -24.10 -17.61 29.35
N ASP A 265 -25.11 -16.94 29.88
CA ASP A 265 -24.91 -15.84 30.82
C ASP A 265 -24.09 -16.25 32.05
N ILE A 266 -23.09 -15.42 32.37
CA ILE A 266 -22.31 -15.52 33.60
C ILE A 266 -22.91 -14.53 34.61
N VAL A 267 -23.77 -15.04 35.47
CA VAL A 267 -24.55 -14.24 36.42
C VAL A 267 -23.70 -13.78 37.60
N LYS A 268 -23.78 -12.50 37.95
CA LYS A 268 -23.15 -11.91 39.15
C LYS A 268 -24.05 -12.00 40.39
N GLY A 269 -25.35 -11.88 40.19
CA GLY A 269 -26.34 -11.99 41.25
C GLY A 269 -27.61 -11.21 40.92
N ARG A 270 -28.60 -11.23 41.82
CA ARG A 270 -29.82 -10.44 41.63
C ARG A 270 -29.49 -8.95 41.72
N ASN A 271 -30.06 -8.17 40.80
CA ASN A 271 -29.95 -6.73 40.85
C ASN A 271 -30.91 -6.19 41.93
N PRO A 272 -30.42 -5.54 43.01
CA PRO A 272 -31.29 -5.08 44.09
C PRO A 272 -32.25 -3.96 43.66
N ASN A 273 -31.99 -3.31 42.53
CA ASN A 273 -32.79 -2.20 41.98
C ASN A 273 -33.77 -2.65 40.88
N LYS A 274 -33.74 -3.93 40.47
CA LYS A 274 -34.66 -4.51 39.48
C LYS A 274 -35.25 -5.79 40.09
N PRO A 275 -36.52 -5.79 40.57
CA PRO A 275 -37.12 -6.92 41.27
C PRO A 275 -37.03 -8.27 40.53
N ASP A 276 -37.02 -8.23 39.20
CA ASP A 276 -36.88 -9.38 38.30
C ASP A 276 -35.58 -9.34 37.45
N GLY A 277 -34.63 -8.47 37.79
CA GLY A 277 -33.39 -8.27 37.04
C GLY A 277 -32.18 -8.96 37.67
N TRP A 278 -31.24 -9.34 36.81
CA TRP A 278 -29.94 -9.89 37.19
C TRP A 278 -28.83 -8.91 36.79
N ASP A 279 -27.78 -8.88 37.61
CA ASP A 279 -26.49 -8.34 37.22
C ASP A 279 -25.65 -9.48 36.66
N TYR A 280 -24.88 -9.19 35.62
CA TYR A 280 -24.06 -10.18 34.91
C TYR A 280 -22.59 -9.77 34.98
N TYR A 281 -21.71 -10.77 35.07
CA TYR A 281 -20.31 -10.61 34.71
C TYR A 281 -20.15 -10.58 33.19
N GLN A 282 -20.91 -11.43 32.48
CA GLN A 282 -21.04 -11.43 31.03
C GLN A 282 -22.45 -11.82 30.62
N ASN A 283 -22.99 -11.09 29.64
CA ASN A 283 -24.30 -11.34 29.04
C ASN A 283 -24.18 -11.04 27.55
N ILE A 284 -23.94 -12.08 26.77
CA ILE A 284 -23.70 -12.00 25.32
C ILE A 284 -25.05 -12.03 24.61
N THR A 285 -25.22 -11.11 23.66
CA THR A 285 -26.52 -10.82 23.06
C THR A 285 -26.54 -10.93 21.54
N GLY A 286 -25.37 -10.87 20.89
CA GLY A 286 -25.22 -11.07 19.46
C GLY A 286 -23.94 -11.81 19.09
N GLN A 287 -23.62 -11.73 17.79
CA GLN A 287 -22.34 -12.18 17.26
C GLN A 287 -21.22 -11.36 17.91
N HIS A 288 -20.05 -11.95 18.09
CA HIS A 288 -19.02 -11.32 18.91
C HIS A 288 -17.62 -11.73 18.52
N ILE A 289 -16.66 -10.96 19.03
CA ILE A 289 -15.23 -11.25 18.93
C ILE A 289 -14.68 -11.36 20.35
N SER A 290 -13.91 -12.41 20.61
CA SER A 290 -13.15 -12.60 21.84
C SER A 290 -11.73 -13.10 21.51
N MET A 291 -10.84 -13.05 22.49
CA MET A 291 -9.55 -13.72 22.38
C MET A 291 -9.15 -14.31 23.73
N ASP A 292 -8.59 -15.52 23.74
CA ASP A 292 -8.06 -16.17 24.95
C ASP A 292 -7.18 -17.37 24.57
N TYR A 293 -6.69 -18.09 25.59
CA TYR A 293 -5.97 -19.35 25.47
C TYR A 293 -6.94 -20.54 25.35
N PRO A 294 -7.01 -21.26 24.21
CA PRO A 294 -7.89 -22.41 24.05
C PRO A 294 -7.64 -23.53 25.05
N ASP A 295 -6.40 -23.81 25.39
CA ASP A 295 -6.02 -24.76 26.44
C ASP A 295 -5.88 -24.10 27.84
N GLY A 296 -6.55 -22.97 28.03
CA GLY A 296 -6.56 -22.19 29.27
C GLY A 296 -7.20 -22.88 30.47
N TYR A 297 -7.11 -22.25 31.64
CA TYR A 297 -7.60 -22.82 32.89
C TYR A 297 -9.13 -22.99 32.88
N ALA A 298 -9.60 -24.17 33.27
CA ALA A 298 -11.01 -24.46 33.51
C ALA A 298 -11.34 -24.43 35.02
N ASN A 299 -12.27 -23.56 35.42
CA ASN A 299 -12.77 -23.52 36.79
C ASN A 299 -13.92 -24.51 36.98
N TYR A 300 -13.66 -25.54 37.79
CA TYR A 300 -14.63 -26.58 38.14
C TYR A 300 -15.51 -26.20 39.34
N THR A 301 -15.34 -25.04 39.96
CA THR A 301 -16.25 -24.61 41.04
C THR A 301 -17.56 -24.11 40.44
N ILE A 302 -18.66 -24.81 40.71
CA ILE A 302 -20.00 -24.49 40.19
C ILE A 302 -20.43 -23.10 40.65
N ASP A 303 -21.04 -22.33 39.74
CA ASP A 303 -21.62 -21.00 39.99
C ASP A 303 -20.66 -19.96 40.60
N LYS A 304 -19.35 -20.21 40.56
CA LYS A 304 -18.35 -19.29 41.07
C LYS A 304 -17.59 -18.66 39.92
N TYR A 305 -17.75 -17.36 39.76
CA TYR A 305 -16.96 -16.58 38.81
C TYR A 305 -15.48 -16.59 39.18
N ASP A 306 -14.65 -16.92 38.20
CA ASP A 306 -13.19 -16.78 38.24
C ASP A 306 -12.75 -16.05 36.98
N SER A 307 -12.25 -14.82 37.15
CA SER A 307 -11.83 -13.96 36.04
C SER A 307 -10.65 -14.51 35.27
N ASN A 308 -9.89 -15.47 35.82
CA ASN A 308 -8.73 -16.07 35.17
C ASN A 308 -9.06 -17.36 34.42
N ALA A 309 -10.26 -17.92 34.61
CA ALA A 309 -10.69 -19.09 33.88
C ALA A 309 -11.06 -18.72 32.44
N THR A 310 -10.74 -19.60 31.50
CA THR A 310 -11.29 -19.63 30.14
C THR A 310 -12.63 -20.34 30.14
N TYR A 311 -12.71 -21.49 30.83
CA TYR A 311 -13.93 -22.30 30.93
C TYR A 311 -14.52 -22.28 32.34
N MET A 312 -15.83 -22.14 32.45
CA MET A 312 -16.58 -22.18 33.70
C MET A 312 -17.61 -23.31 33.68
N ARG A 313 -17.45 -24.28 34.59
CA ARG A 313 -18.39 -25.40 34.70
C ARG A 313 -19.69 -25.00 35.37
N ASP A 314 -20.81 -25.52 34.87
CA ASP A 314 -22.12 -25.39 35.47
C ASP A 314 -22.89 -26.73 35.42
N ILE A 315 -23.93 -26.87 36.25
CA ILE A 315 -24.77 -28.06 36.35
C ILE A 315 -26.24 -27.66 36.42
N THR A 316 -27.05 -28.25 35.53
CA THR A 316 -28.51 -28.06 35.50
C THR A 316 -29.22 -29.39 35.80
N ASN A 317 -30.41 -29.33 36.41
CA ASN A 317 -31.19 -30.51 36.79
C ASN A 317 -32.47 -30.61 35.95
N GLY A 318 -32.74 -31.79 35.40
CA GLY A 318 -33.96 -32.07 34.65
C GLY A 318 -34.58 -33.43 34.99
N PRO A 319 -35.71 -33.77 34.34
CA PRO A 319 -36.39 -35.05 34.53
C PRO A 319 -35.49 -36.27 34.25
N ASN A 320 -34.48 -36.09 33.37
CA ASN A 320 -33.55 -37.13 32.94
C ASN A 320 -32.21 -37.11 33.71
N GLY A 321 -32.16 -36.47 34.88
CA GLY A 321 -30.97 -36.35 35.72
C GLY A 321 -30.28 -34.99 35.61
N PHE A 322 -29.14 -34.85 36.28
CA PHE A 322 -28.31 -33.66 36.18
C PHE A 322 -27.47 -33.69 34.89
N LYS A 323 -27.26 -32.52 34.31
CA LYS A 323 -26.43 -32.29 33.13
C LYS A 323 -25.31 -31.32 33.47
N THR A 324 -24.10 -31.62 33.02
CA THR A 324 -22.95 -30.72 33.12
C THR A 324 -22.69 -30.08 31.76
N PHE A 325 -22.33 -28.80 31.77
CA PHE A 325 -21.93 -28.03 30.60
C PHE A 325 -20.90 -26.97 31.01
N PHE A 326 -20.25 -26.35 30.03
CA PHE A 326 -19.32 -25.25 30.26
C PHE A 326 -19.78 -23.97 29.58
N LYS A 327 -19.49 -22.85 30.22
CA LYS A 327 -19.57 -21.50 29.65
C LYS A 327 -18.16 -21.02 29.41
N MET A 328 -17.96 -20.19 28.40
CA MET A 328 -16.67 -19.55 28.16
C MET A 328 -16.67 -18.15 28.78
N ASN A 329 -15.56 -17.80 29.43
CA ASN A 329 -15.36 -16.48 30.02
C ASN A 329 -14.57 -15.63 29.03
N HIS A 330 -15.28 -15.11 28.03
CA HIS A 330 -14.75 -14.34 26.90
C HIS A 330 -13.89 -13.15 27.37
N LYS A 331 -12.62 -13.10 26.97
CA LYS A 331 -11.74 -11.95 27.26
C LYS A 331 -11.74 -11.00 26.06
N ASN A 332 -11.52 -9.72 26.34
CA ASN A 332 -11.56 -8.67 25.31
C ASN A 332 -12.81 -8.77 24.43
N LEU A 333 -13.96 -9.03 25.06
CA LEU A 333 -15.24 -9.29 24.39
C LEU A 333 -15.77 -8.01 23.73
N HIS A 334 -16.06 -8.12 22.44
CA HIS A 334 -16.85 -7.16 21.67
C HIS A 334 -18.13 -7.85 21.18
N ASP A 335 -19.26 -7.53 21.81
CA ASP A 335 -20.58 -8.17 21.58
C ASP A 335 -21.49 -7.32 20.68
N ASN A 336 -22.59 -7.93 20.22
CA ASN A 336 -23.66 -7.34 19.43
C ASN A 336 -23.15 -6.78 18.09
N LEU A 337 -22.30 -7.56 17.44
CA LEU A 337 -21.75 -7.30 16.13
C LEU A 337 -22.68 -7.83 15.03
N SER A 338 -22.45 -7.35 13.81
CA SER A 338 -23.07 -7.86 12.59
C SER A 338 -21.95 -8.34 11.67
N LEU A 339 -21.45 -9.54 11.92
CA LEU A 339 -20.37 -10.17 11.17
C LEU A 339 -20.90 -10.78 9.87
N THR A 340 -22.10 -11.37 9.90
CA THR A 340 -22.68 -12.10 8.78
C THR A 340 -23.58 -11.21 7.91
N ASP A 341 -23.02 -10.14 7.37
CA ASP A 341 -23.73 -9.08 6.64
C ASP A 341 -23.53 -9.12 5.12
N ALA A 342 -22.92 -10.19 4.61
CA ALA A 342 -22.51 -10.39 3.23
C ALA A 342 -21.42 -9.43 2.69
N ASN A 343 -20.68 -8.75 3.57
CA ASN A 343 -19.57 -7.85 3.21
C ASN A 343 -18.21 -8.38 3.69
N TRP A 344 -17.15 -7.82 3.11
CA TRP A 344 -15.79 -8.06 3.55
C TRP A 344 -15.42 -7.08 4.68
N HIS A 345 -14.87 -7.61 5.76
CA HIS A 345 -14.40 -6.87 6.93
C HIS A 345 -12.88 -6.89 6.99
N HIS A 346 -12.23 -5.73 7.00
CA HIS A 346 -10.78 -5.68 7.13
C HIS A 346 -10.36 -5.99 8.58
N MET A 347 -9.21 -6.63 8.75
CA MET A 347 -8.58 -6.85 10.03
C MET A 347 -7.07 -6.69 9.93
N THR A 348 -6.50 -5.87 10.81
CA THR A 348 -5.05 -5.80 11.05
C THR A 348 -4.70 -6.47 12.37
N VAL A 349 -3.77 -7.44 12.38
CA VAL A 349 -3.21 -8.06 13.59
C VAL A 349 -1.76 -7.61 13.76
N LYS A 350 -1.39 -7.16 14.95
CA LYS A 350 -0.03 -6.72 15.30
C LYS A 350 0.50 -7.47 16.51
N PHE A 351 1.75 -7.90 16.44
CA PHE A 351 2.50 -8.41 17.59
C PHE A 351 3.62 -7.43 17.93
N ASN A 352 3.60 -6.92 19.16
CA ASN A 352 4.68 -6.12 19.73
C ASN A 352 5.60 -7.03 20.55
N HIS A 353 6.84 -7.20 20.11
CA HIS A 353 7.81 -8.07 20.77
C HIS A 353 8.23 -7.53 22.14
N ALA A 354 8.45 -6.22 22.26
CA ALA A 354 8.94 -5.60 23.49
C ALA A 354 7.99 -5.82 24.68
N THR A 355 6.68 -5.84 24.44
CA THR A 355 5.66 -6.06 25.47
C THR A 355 5.02 -7.44 25.40
N SER A 356 5.36 -8.27 24.41
CA SER A 356 4.69 -9.54 24.09
C SER A 356 3.18 -9.36 23.96
N THR A 357 2.74 -8.32 23.26
CA THR A 357 1.32 -7.97 23.14
C THR A 357 0.83 -8.28 21.74
N LEU A 358 -0.27 -9.03 21.64
CA LEU A 358 -1.02 -9.21 20.41
C LEU A 358 -2.22 -8.26 20.42
N SER A 359 -2.38 -7.47 19.38
CA SER A 359 -3.54 -6.61 19.18
C SER A 359 -4.16 -6.83 17.81
N TYR A 360 -5.44 -6.51 17.70
CA TYR A 360 -6.12 -6.40 16.42
C TYR A 360 -6.89 -5.09 16.31
N ALA A 361 -7.08 -4.65 15.06
CA ALA A 361 -8.12 -3.71 14.67
C ALA A 361 -9.00 -4.40 13.63
N PHE A 362 -10.32 -4.39 13.81
CA PHE A 362 -11.32 -5.02 12.96
C PHE A 362 -12.25 -3.93 12.39
N ASN A 363 -12.60 -4.02 11.11
CA ASN A 363 -13.20 -2.94 10.33
C ASN A 363 -12.38 -1.64 10.37
N ASP A 364 -11.06 -1.74 10.30
CA ASP A 364 -10.13 -0.59 10.27
C ASP A 364 -9.87 -0.01 8.88
N LYS A 365 -10.35 -0.67 7.82
CA LYS A 365 -10.37 -0.13 6.45
C LYS A 365 -11.73 -0.28 5.78
N ASN A 366 -12.04 0.65 4.90
CA ASN A 366 -13.11 0.53 3.91
C ASN A 366 -12.61 -0.27 2.70
N ILE A 367 -13.54 -0.81 1.90
CA ILE A 367 -13.21 -1.69 0.76
C ILE A 367 -12.28 -1.06 -0.28
N ASP A 368 -12.22 0.27 -0.33
CA ASP A 368 -11.34 1.04 -1.20
C ASP A 368 -9.93 1.26 -0.64
N GLY A 369 -9.63 0.70 0.54
CA GLY A 369 -8.35 0.79 1.25
C GLY A 369 -8.29 1.92 2.29
N THR A 370 -9.20 2.90 2.23
CA THR A 370 -9.17 4.06 3.13
C THR A 370 -9.41 3.69 4.59
N ALA A 371 -8.77 4.39 5.52
CA ALA A 371 -8.94 4.12 6.95
C ALA A 371 -10.40 4.30 7.41
N ASN A 372 -10.88 3.39 8.26
CA ASN A 372 -12.17 3.49 8.91
C ASN A 372 -11.99 3.80 10.41
N SER A 373 -12.46 4.98 10.83
CA SER A 373 -12.34 5.48 12.20
C SER A 373 -13.24 4.78 13.23
N THR A 374 -14.16 3.91 12.77
CA THR A 374 -15.09 3.15 13.63
C THR A 374 -14.62 1.73 13.95
N SER A 375 -13.33 1.45 13.72
CA SER A 375 -12.73 0.13 13.95
C SER A 375 -12.90 -0.35 15.40
N ILE A 376 -13.13 -1.65 15.56
CA ILE A 376 -13.10 -2.34 16.84
C ILE A 376 -11.66 -2.77 17.14
N VAL A 377 -11.15 -2.46 18.33
CA VAL A 377 -9.78 -2.80 18.70
C VAL A 377 -9.73 -3.69 19.94
N GLY A 378 -8.97 -4.78 19.85
CA GLY A 378 -8.71 -5.71 20.95
C GLY A 378 -7.22 -5.87 21.20
N SER A 379 -6.81 -6.13 22.44
CA SER A 379 -5.40 -6.31 22.78
C SER A 379 -5.20 -7.18 24.02
N GLN A 380 -4.20 -8.06 23.98
CA GLN A 380 -3.81 -8.88 25.11
C GLN A 380 -2.31 -9.09 25.17
N GLN A 381 -1.75 -8.90 26.37
CA GLN A 381 -0.40 -9.35 26.66
C GLN A 381 -0.39 -10.87 26.75
N LEU A 382 0.46 -11.50 25.93
CA LEU A 382 0.60 -12.95 25.89
C LEU A 382 1.65 -13.41 26.91
N ASP A 383 1.28 -14.40 27.72
CA ASP A 383 2.24 -15.27 28.40
C ASP A 383 2.94 -16.16 27.37
N MET A 384 4.15 -15.76 26.97
CA MET A 384 4.96 -16.49 26.00
C MET A 384 5.37 -17.89 26.46
N SER A 385 5.34 -18.18 27.78
CA SER A 385 5.65 -19.50 28.30
C SER A 385 4.57 -20.54 27.96
N HIS A 386 3.35 -20.07 27.73
CA HIS A 386 2.20 -20.90 27.36
C HIS A 386 2.41 -21.67 26.04
N PHE A 387 3.10 -21.06 25.07
CA PHE A 387 3.40 -21.68 23.77
C PHE A 387 4.50 -22.75 23.83
N LYS A 388 5.25 -22.87 24.93
CA LYS A 388 6.32 -23.88 25.10
C LYS A 388 7.33 -23.92 23.94
N LEU A 389 7.73 -22.75 23.44
CA LEU A 389 8.61 -22.62 22.26
C LEU A 389 10.06 -23.11 22.47
N GLY A 390 10.53 -23.20 23.71
CA GLY A 390 11.95 -23.46 24.00
C GLY A 390 12.85 -22.41 23.33
N ASP A 391 13.85 -22.87 22.58
CA ASP A 391 14.75 -21.99 21.82
C ASP A 391 14.12 -21.45 20.52
N ASN A 392 13.04 -22.06 20.05
CA ASN A 392 12.31 -21.57 18.88
C ASN A 392 11.69 -20.18 19.18
N LYS A 393 11.53 -19.36 18.13
CA LYS A 393 10.87 -18.05 18.16
C LYS A 393 9.75 -17.93 17.13
N LYS A 394 9.35 -19.03 16.52
CA LYS A 394 8.38 -19.06 15.43
C LYS A 394 7.11 -19.79 15.87
N LEU A 395 5.98 -19.12 15.69
CA LEU A 395 4.65 -19.70 15.84
C LEU A 395 4.08 -20.04 14.46
N MET A 396 3.44 -21.21 14.38
CA MET A 396 2.53 -21.50 13.29
C MET A 396 1.24 -20.73 13.54
N TRP A 397 0.63 -20.22 12.49
CA TRP A 397 -0.64 -19.49 12.61
C TRP A 397 -1.60 -19.95 11.52
N GLY A 398 -2.88 -19.69 11.68
CA GLY A 398 -3.87 -20.16 10.71
C GLY A 398 -5.28 -19.81 11.10
N PHE A 399 -6.22 -20.46 10.42
CA PHE A 399 -7.64 -20.31 10.70
C PHE A 399 -8.28 -21.68 10.90
N THR A 400 -9.16 -21.76 11.90
CA THR A 400 -10.12 -22.86 12.06
C THR A 400 -11.53 -22.31 11.93
N GLY A 401 -12.50 -23.17 11.62
CA GLY A 401 -13.90 -22.79 11.59
C GLY A 401 -14.79 -23.99 11.39
N THR A 402 -16.05 -23.87 11.80
CA THR A 402 -17.01 -24.98 11.76
C THR A 402 -18.37 -24.51 11.31
N THR A 403 -19.16 -25.44 10.80
CA THR A 403 -20.59 -25.24 10.57
C THR A 403 -21.34 -26.46 11.09
N GLY A 404 -22.54 -26.23 11.61
CA GLY A 404 -23.43 -27.27 12.08
C GLY A 404 -24.59 -27.49 11.12
N ARG A 405 -25.81 -27.48 11.68
CA ARG A 405 -27.06 -27.46 10.90
C ARG A 405 -27.25 -26.16 10.12
N PHE A 406 -26.62 -25.09 10.60
CA PHE A 406 -26.52 -23.80 9.95
C PHE A 406 -25.13 -23.66 9.34
N THR A 407 -24.98 -22.68 8.46
CA THR A 407 -23.80 -22.55 7.61
C THR A 407 -23.56 -21.10 7.26
N GLU A 408 -22.31 -20.84 6.91
CA GLU A 408 -21.83 -19.57 6.39
C GLU A 408 -20.65 -19.81 5.46
N ASN A 409 -20.33 -18.81 4.64
CA ASN A 409 -19.11 -18.79 3.85
C ASN A 409 -18.03 -18.07 4.65
N ASN A 410 -17.06 -18.82 5.18
CA ASN A 410 -15.91 -18.26 5.88
C ASN A 410 -14.73 -18.15 4.94
N LEU A 411 -14.40 -16.93 4.53
CA LEU A 411 -13.36 -16.64 3.53
C LEU A 411 -12.37 -15.58 4.04
N ILE A 412 -11.12 -15.68 3.62
CA ILE A 412 -10.05 -14.76 3.95
C ILE A 412 -9.26 -14.37 2.70
N VAL A 413 -8.96 -13.08 2.55
CA VAL A 413 -8.03 -12.54 1.55
C VAL A 413 -6.92 -11.80 2.26
N PHE A 414 -5.66 -12.15 2.01
CA PHE A 414 -4.52 -11.50 2.67
C PHE A 414 -4.05 -10.29 1.88
N GLU A 415 -3.62 -9.26 2.60
CA GLU A 415 -2.86 -8.12 2.09
C GLU A 415 -1.40 -8.18 2.52
N SER A 416 -1.12 -8.74 3.69
CA SER A 416 0.25 -8.90 4.18
C SER A 416 0.44 -10.18 4.99
N ILE A 417 1.59 -10.81 4.79
CA ILE A 417 2.08 -11.94 5.59
C ILE A 417 3.44 -11.52 6.16
N PRO A 418 3.62 -11.44 7.49
CA PRO A 418 4.72 -10.67 8.08
C PRO A 418 6.11 -11.21 7.73
N SER A 419 6.21 -12.52 7.54
CA SER A 419 7.47 -13.20 7.24
C SER A 419 7.82 -13.21 5.75
N PHE A 420 6.88 -12.86 4.87
CA PHE A 420 7.16 -12.67 3.44
C PHE A 420 7.77 -11.29 3.22
N VAL A 421 7.04 -10.26 3.58
CA VAL A 421 7.46 -8.85 3.50
C VAL A 421 6.95 -8.17 4.77
N ASN A 422 7.87 -7.63 5.55
CA ASN A 422 7.60 -6.72 6.64
C ASN A 422 8.04 -5.33 6.18
N ALA A 423 7.07 -4.51 5.78
CA ALA A 423 7.31 -3.17 5.30
C ALA A 423 6.25 -2.21 5.87
N ASP A 424 6.52 -0.92 5.80
CA ASP A 424 5.53 0.13 6.01
C ASP A 424 5.67 1.24 4.96
N SER A 425 4.64 2.05 4.88
CA SER A 425 4.65 3.33 4.19
C SER A 425 4.46 4.45 5.20
N LYS A 426 5.02 5.61 4.88
CA LYS A 426 4.72 6.86 5.58
C LYS A 426 4.52 7.97 4.55
N VAL A 427 3.44 8.72 4.71
CA VAL A 427 3.15 9.87 3.85
C VAL A 427 3.40 11.19 4.57
N SER A 428 3.97 12.14 3.83
CA SER A 428 4.11 13.53 4.24
C SER A 428 3.94 14.47 3.05
N LEU A 429 3.72 15.74 3.33
CA LEU A 429 3.75 16.80 2.34
C LEU A 429 4.91 17.73 2.68
N GLU A 430 5.63 18.23 1.68
CA GLU A 430 6.61 19.29 1.86
C GLU A 430 6.18 20.53 1.08
N ASP A 431 5.95 21.64 1.78
CA ASP A 431 5.83 22.95 1.15
C ASP A 431 7.24 23.41 0.75
N THR A 432 7.60 23.16 -0.50
CA THR A 432 8.91 23.48 -1.08
C THR A 432 9.16 24.98 -1.17
N THR A 433 8.10 25.80 -1.11
CA THR A 433 8.21 27.27 -1.12
C THR A 433 8.61 27.80 0.24
N LYS A 434 8.12 27.18 1.32
CA LYS A 434 8.46 27.54 2.71
C LYS A 434 9.58 26.71 3.31
N GLY A 435 9.86 25.52 2.77
CA GLY A 435 10.76 24.52 3.33
C GLY A 435 10.19 23.86 4.59
N THR A 436 8.89 23.62 4.65
CA THR A 436 8.18 23.06 5.83
C THR A 436 7.46 21.77 5.49
N ILE A 437 7.46 20.80 6.41
CA ILE A 437 6.75 19.52 6.25
C ILE A 437 5.35 19.62 6.87
N ILE A 438 4.36 18.96 6.28
CA ILE A 438 3.01 18.85 6.80
C ILE A 438 2.68 17.35 7.00
N PRO A 439 2.20 16.96 8.20
CA PRO A 439 2.02 17.81 9.37
C PRO A 439 3.36 17.98 10.12
N ASP A 440 3.79 19.22 10.39
CA ASP A 440 4.85 19.52 11.35
C ASP A 440 4.41 20.66 12.29
N SER A 441 4.58 20.45 13.60
CA SER A 441 4.42 21.46 14.65
C SER A 441 3.10 22.28 14.71
N GLY A 442 2.05 21.87 14.00
CA GLY A 442 0.73 22.52 14.02
C GLY A 442 0.53 23.61 12.95
N ASP A 443 1.44 23.74 11.98
CA ASP A 443 1.20 24.52 10.77
C ASP A 443 0.77 23.60 9.63
N ASP A 444 -0.53 23.61 9.34
CA ASP A 444 -1.17 22.86 8.27
C ASP A 444 -1.50 23.76 7.07
N LYS A 445 -0.94 24.99 7.01
CA LYS A 445 -1.35 26.03 6.06
C LYS A 445 -0.40 26.18 4.89
N VAL A 446 -0.94 25.97 3.70
CA VAL A 446 -0.28 26.24 2.42
C VAL A 446 -0.97 27.41 1.73
N ASN A 447 -0.24 28.26 1.02
CA ASN A 447 -0.86 29.34 0.27
C ASN A 447 -1.13 28.93 -1.18
N ILE A 448 -2.10 29.60 -1.81
CA ILE A 448 -2.24 29.52 -3.27
C ILE A 448 -0.91 29.87 -3.96
N GLY A 449 -0.55 29.09 -4.98
CA GLY A 449 0.71 29.23 -5.71
C GLY A 449 1.95 28.65 -5.03
N ASP A 450 1.88 28.18 -3.77
CA ASP A 450 2.99 27.46 -3.16
C ASP A 450 3.22 26.13 -3.91
N GLY A 451 4.49 25.73 -4.05
CA GLY A 451 4.86 24.41 -4.55
C GLY A 451 4.82 23.36 -3.45
N LEU A 452 4.12 22.24 -3.66
CA LEU A 452 4.06 21.12 -2.70
C LEU A 452 4.59 19.84 -3.29
N ASP A 453 5.37 19.10 -2.51
CA ASP A 453 5.80 17.74 -2.82
C ASP A 453 5.00 16.75 -1.97
N PHE A 454 4.30 15.82 -2.63
CA PHE A 454 3.66 14.69 -1.98
C PHE A 454 4.67 13.56 -1.88
N ILE A 455 5.04 13.20 -0.64
CA ILE A 455 6.13 12.29 -0.35
C ILE A 455 5.58 11.00 0.25
N TYR A 456 5.94 9.87 -0.34
CA TYR A 456 5.61 8.53 0.14
C TYR A 456 6.92 7.77 0.38
N ASP A 457 7.28 7.59 1.65
CA ASP A 457 8.45 6.83 2.06
C ASP A 457 8.06 5.36 2.27
N LEU A 458 8.58 4.47 1.43
CA LEU A 458 8.35 3.02 1.51
C LEU A 458 9.54 2.35 2.18
N ASN A 459 9.33 1.77 3.37
CA ASN A 459 10.38 1.14 4.17
C ASN A 459 10.18 -0.37 4.20
N TYR A 460 11.06 -1.12 3.50
CA TYR A 460 11.17 -2.56 3.64
C TYR A 460 12.07 -2.88 4.84
N LYS A 461 11.51 -3.41 5.93
CA LYS A 461 12.27 -3.71 7.15
C LYS A 461 13.01 -5.03 7.03
N ASN A 462 12.30 -6.09 6.70
CA ASN A 462 12.84 -7.42 6.46
C ASN A 462 11.80 -8.32 5.77
N GLY A 463 12.21 -9.52 5.36
CA GLY A 463 11.30 -10.51 4.80
C GLY A 463 12.03 -11.59 4.02
N SER A 464 11.33 -12.70 3.79
CA SER A 464 11.82 -13.84 2.99
C SER A 464 11.60 -13.69 1.49
N LYS A 465 10.74 -12.76 1.06
CA LYS A 465 10.44 -12.44 -0.34
C LYS A 465 10.75 -10.98 -0.62
N GLU A 466 11.14 -10.67 -1.85
CA GLU A 466 11.23 -9.28 -2.28
C GLU A 466 9.82 -8.67 -2.47
N TRP A 467 9.68 -7.39 -2.14
CA TRP A 467 8.52 -6.61 -2.53
C TRP A 467 8.74 -6.14 -3.97
N SER A 468 8.17 -6.89 -4.91
CA SER A 468 8.43 -6.76 -6.35
C SER A 468 7.16 -6.44 -7.12
N GLN A 469 7.29 -5.84 -8.31
CA GLN A 469 6.14 -5.47 -9.15
C GLN A 469 5.15 -4.59 -8.39
N ILE A 470 5.68 -3.58 -7.68
CA ILE A 470 4.90 -2.68 -6.85
C ILE A 470 4.17 -1.70 -7.76
N LEU A 471 2.85 -1.81 -7.83
CA LEU A 471 1.99 -0.83 -8.46
C LEU A 471 1.63 0.23 -7.43
N ALA A 472 2.24 1.41 -7.53
CA ALA A 472 1.85 2.58 -6.78
C ALA A 472 0.59 3.19 -7.41
N SER A 473 -0.46 3.38 -6.62
CA SER A 473 -1.74 3.94 -7.04
C SER A 473 -2.18 5.00 -6.03
N MET A 474 -2.18 6.26 -6.42
CA MET A 474 -2.59 7.37 -5.55
C MET A 474 -3.77 8.13 -6.13
N THR A 475 -4.76 8.45 -5.30
CA THR A 475 -5.78 9.46 -5.61
C THR A 475 -5.20 10.84 -5.34
N LEU A 476 -5.61 11.84 -6.12
CA LEU A 476 -4.98 13.15 -6.16
C LEU A 476 -6.02 14.25 -5.94
N PRO A 477 -5.73 15.27 -5.11
CA PRO A 477 -6.68 16.34 -4.84
C PRO A 477 -6.76 17.30 -6.03
N SER A 478 -7.96 17.83 -6.29
CA SER A 478 -8.20 18.78 -7.39
C SER A 478 -7.65 20.19 -7.14
N GLU A 479 -7.28 20.44 -5.89
CA GLU A 479 -6.82 21.71 -5.35
C GLU A 479 -5.38 22.06 -5.72
N VAL A 480 -4.62 21.10 -6.26
CA VAL A 480 -3.24 21.28 -6.72
C VAL A 480 -3.10 20.78 -8.16
N THR A 481 -2.11 21.29 -8.88
CA THR A 481 -1.73 20.79 -10.21
C THR A 481 -0.45 19.98 -10.08
N PHE A 482 -0.49 18.71 -10.48
CA PHE A 482 0.68 17.82 -10.54
C PHE A 482 1.43 18.04 -11.85
N THR A 483 2.76 18.15 -11.79
CA THR A 483 3.61 18.37 -12.97
C THR A 483 4.30 17.09 -13.41
N ASP A 484 4.92 16.39 -12.46
CA ASP A 484 5.71 15.18 -12.66
C ASP A 484 5.98 14.54 -11.28
N GLY A 485 6.72 13.44 -11.27
CA GLY A 485 7.20 12.84 -10.04
C GLY A 485 8.43 11.97 -10.28
N GLN A 486 8.98 11.46 -9.19
CA GLN A 486 10.15 10.61 -9.22
C GLN A 486 10.15 9.59 -8.07
N ILE A 487 10.90 8.51 -8.27
CA ILE A 487 11.17 7.49 -7.26
C ILE A 487 12.67 7.39 -7.08
N VAL A 488 13.13 7.68 -5.87
CA VAL A 488 14.53 7.55 -5.46
C VAL A 488 14.69 6.25 -4.69
N TYR A 489 15.62 5.40 -5.10
CA TYR A 489 15.95 4.16 -4.41
C TYR A 489 17.28 4.31 -3.67
N ASP A 490 17.37 3.85 -2.43
CA ASP A 490 18.58 4.00 -1.63
C ASP A 490 19.81 3.31 -2.23
N ASN A 491 19.61 2.25 -3.00
CA ASN A 491 20.70 1.54 -3.68
C ASN A 491 21.21 2.23 -4.96
N ASP A 492 20.55 3.29 -5.42
CA ASP A 492 20.87 4.00 -6.65
C ASP A 492 20.27 5.42 -6.65
N PRO A 493 20.70 6.28 -5.71
CA PRO A 493 20.11 7.60 -5.51
C PRO A 493 20.41 8.56 -6.68
N ASP A 494 21.46 8.30 -7.46
CA ASP A 494 21.90 9.16 -8.57
C ASP A 494 21.08 8.96 -9.87
N HIS A 495 20.24 7.92 -9.93
CA HIS A 495 19.42 7.59 -11.09
C HIS A 495 17.95 7.37 -10.69
N PRO A 496 17.22 8.43 -10.30
CA PRO A 496 15.82 8.33 -9.96
C PRO A 496 15.00 7.82 -11.13
N GLU A 497 13.98 7.03 -10.82
CA GLU A 497 12.97 6.61 -11.77
C GLU A 497 11.93 7.73 -11.94
N GLU A 498 11.61 8.07 -13.18
CA GLU A 498 10.67 9.14 -13.52
C GLU A 498 9.21 8.64 -13.54
N ILE A 499 8.32 9.42 -12.91
CA ILE A 499 6.85 9.34 -13.06
C ILE A 499 6.42 10.51 -13.96
N LYS A 500 5.90 10.21 -15.14
CA LYS A 500 5.69 11.23 -16.16
C LYS A 500 4.40 12.02 -15.93
N ALA A 501 4.40 13.29 -16.35
CA ALA A 501 3.21 14.16 -16.41
C ALA A 501 1.98 13.48 -17.06
N SER A 502 2.20 12.62 -18.06
CA SER A 502 1.13 11.90 -18.76
C SER A 502 0.43 10.82 -17.95
N GLU A 503 1.03 10.38 -16.84
CA GLU A 503 0.47 9.35 -15.96
C GLU A 503 -0.59 9.94 -15.02
N PHE A 504 -0.53 11.23 -14.74
CA PHE A 504 -1.51 11.97 -13.96
C PHE A 504 -2.78 12.18 -14.78
N ASN A 505 -3.83 11.44 -14.46
CA ASN A 505 -5.10 11.51 -15.19
C ASN A 505 -6.30 11.34 -14.25
N ASN A 506 -7.36 12.13 -14.48
CA ASN A 506 -8.64 12.01 -13.77
C ASN A 506 -8.53 11.96 -12.23
N GLY A 507 -7.62 12.74 -11.63
CA GLY A 507 -7.42 12.74 -10.18
C GLY A 507 -6.75 11.48 -9.63
N LYS A 508 -6.00 10.76 -10.46
CA LYS A 508 -5.24 9.56 -10.08
C LYS A 508 -3.87 9.54 -10.76
N VAL A 509 -2.91 8.87 -10.13
CA VAL A 509 -1.69 8.38 -10.78
C VAL A 509 -1.51 6.90 -10.47
N GLU A 510 -1.10 6.14 -11.49
CA GLU A 510 -0.71 4.73 -11.35
C GLU A 510 0.68 4.55 -11.98
N HIS A 511 1.61 3.99 -11.21
CA HIS A 511 2.97 3.78 -11.64
C HIS A 511 3.49 2.42 -11.17
N LEU A 512 3.95 1.59 -12.11
CA LEU A 512 4.60 0.31 -11.79
C LEU A 512 6.09 0.55 -11.56
N MET A 513 6.53 0.44 -10.31
CA MET A 513 7.93 0.66 -9.91
C MET A 513 8.87 -0.33 -10.63
N ARG A 514 9.99 0.15 -11.17
CA ARG A 514 10.99 -0.69 -11.87
C ARG A 514 11.82 -1.56 -10.94
N LYS A 515 12.07 -1.13 -9.70
CA LYS A 515 12.93 -1.87 -8.77
C LYS A 515 12.12 -2.44 -7.60
N ASN A 516 12.58 -3.58 -7.14
CA ASN A 516 12.03 -4.26 -5.98
C ASN A 516 12.62 -3.68 -4.70
N LEU A 517 11.84 -3.69 -3.62
CA LEU A 517 12.37 -3.49 -2.26
C LEU A 517 12.70 -4.84 -1.63
N SER A 518 13.79 -4.89 -0.89
CA SER A 518 14.37 -6.12 -0.34
C SER A 518 15.30 -5.83 0.84
N ASN A 519 15.84 -6.86 1.47
CA ASN A 519 16.85 -6.71 2.53
C ASN A 519 18.11 -5.94 2.08
N SER A 520 18.38 -5.83 0.77
CA SER A 520 19.51 -5.08 0.19
C SER A 520 19.12 -3.77 -0.48
N ASN A 521 17.83 -3.54 -0.71
CA ASN A 521 17.28 -2.29 -1.23
C ASN A 521 16.05 -1.96 -0.39
N ASN A 522 16.29 -1.44 0.80
CA ASN A 522 15.31 -1.45 1.88
C ASN A 522 14.41 -0.21 1.89
N HIS A 523 14.60 0.74 0.98
CA HIS A 523 13.84 1.98 0.98
C HIS A 523 13.68 2.55 -0.44
N ALA A 524 12.48 3.08 -0.70
CA ALA A 524 12.22 3.95 -1.84
C ALA A 524 11.39 5.15 -1.40
N LYS A 525 11.75 6.33 -1.91
CA LYS A 525 11.03 7.58 -1.72
C LYS A 525 10.34 7.97 -3.01
N VAL A 526 9.01 7.96 -3.02
CA VAL A 526 8.21 8.50 -4.12
C VAL A 526 7.90 9.96 -3.84
N VAL A 527 8.14 10.84 -4.80
CA VAL A 527 7.87 12.28 -4.71
C VAL A 527 7.03 12.71 -5.90
N LEU A 528 5.87 13.31 -5.66
CA LEU A 528 5.04 13.93 -6.70
C LEU A 528 5.08 15.44 -6.55
N HIS A 529 5.49 16.14 -7.61
CA HIS A 529 5.70 17.58 -7.61
C HIS A 529 4.42 18.31 -8.02
N THR A 530 4.04 19.34 -7.25
CA THR A 530 2.79 20.07 -7.47
C THR A 530 2.89 21.57 -7.24
N THR A 531 1.89 22.30 -7.71
CA THR A 531 1.64 23.71 -7.35
C THR A 531 0.19 23.87 -6.89
N VAL A 532 -0.02 24.60 -5.79
CA VAL A 532 -1.37 24.89 -5.27
C VAL A 532 -2.12 25.79 -6.24
N ASN A 533 -3.33 25.37 -6.65
CA ASN A 533 -4.13 26.08 -7.64
C ASN A 533 -4.60 27.45 -7.11
N ASN A 534 -4.73 28.42 -8.02
CA ASN A 534 -5.32 29.71 -7.68
C ASN A 534 -6.80 29.57 -7.27
N ARG A 535 -7.20 30.23 -6.17
CA ARG A 535 -8.57 30.20 -5.64
C ARG A 535 -8.98 31.55 -5.06
N THR A 536 -10.29 31.76 -4.91
CA THR A 536 -10.90 32.99 -4.36
C THR A 536 -11.39 32.85 -2.92
N SER A 537 -11.44 31.62 -2.38
CA SER A 537 -11.70 31.35 -0.96
C SER A 537 -10.76 30.27 -0.42
N PRO A 538 -10.44 30.28 0.89
CA PRO A 538 -9.74 29.17 1.55
C PRO A 538 -10.49 27.85 1.41
N VAL A 539 -9.76 26.73 1.50
CA VAL A 539 -10.35 25.37 1.45
C VAL A 539 -9.50 24.39 2.27
N THR A 540 -10.15 23.47 2.96
CA THR A 540 -9.50 22.32 3.59
C THR A 540 -9.44 21.18 2.58
N VAL A 541 -8.24 20.65 2.34
CA VAL A 541 -8.01 19.51 1.46
C VAL A 541 -8.02 18.25 2.30
N SER A 542 -9.04 17.41 2.09
CA SER A 542 -9.17 16.14 2.79
C SER A 542 -8.05 15.16 2.41
N PRO A 543 -7.71 14.21 3.31
CA PRO A 543 -6.77 13.13 3.02
C PRO A 543 -7.03 12.43 1.69
N GLN A 544 -5.95 12.08 0.99
CA GLN A 544 -5.97 11.38 -0.29
C GLN A 544 -5.31 10.03 -0.14
N HIS A 545 -5.91 9.02 -0.75
CA HIS A 545 -5.51 7.64 -0.56
C HIS A 545 -4.36 7.23 -1.45
N ALA A 546 -3.40 6.51 -0.89
CA ALA A 546 -2.31 5.88 -1.62
C ALA A 546 -2.20 4.40 -1.26
N CYS A 547 -2.08 3.57 -2.30
CA CYS A 547 -2.00 2.13 -2.19
C CYS A 547 -0.79 1.63 -2.98
N PHE A 548 0.00 0.73 -2.39
CA PHE A 548 1.16 0.10 -3.00
C PHE A 548 0.93 -1.40 -3.08
N VAL A 549 0.51 -1.87 -4.26
CA VAL A 549 0.02 -3.23 -4.47
C VAL A 549 1.09 -4.11 -5.09
N SER A 550 1.25 -5.32 -4.57
CA SER A 550 2.00 -6.40 -5.23
C SER A 550 1.38 -7.77 -4.95
N ASP A 551 1.89 -8.81 -5.61
CA ASP A 551 1.47 -10.20 -5.36
C ASP A 551 1.92 -10.73 -3.97
N ASN A 552 2.89 -10.07 -3.29
CA ASN A 552 3.46 -10.54 -2.02
C ASN A 552 3.22 -9.62 -0.81
N PHE A 553 2.81 -8.36 -1.05
CA PHE A 553 2.56 -7.36 -0.02
C PHE A 553 1.72 -6.20 -0.57
N ILE A 554 0.74 -5.76 0.21
CA ILE A 554 -0.09 -4.58 -0.04
C ILE A 554 -0.03 -3.70 1.21
N VAL A 555 0.17 -2.41 1.01
CA VAL A 555 0.09 -1.41 2.07
C VAL A 555 -0.61 -0.16 1.56
N ASP A 556 -1.34 0.45 2.46
CA ASP A 556 -2.13 1.64 2.24
C ASP A 556 -1.71 2.73 3.20
N ASP A 557 -1.84 3.98 2.77
CA ASP A 557 -1.64 5.16 3.59
C ASP A 557 -2.48 6.31 3.03
N ASP A 558 -2.71 7.32 3.85
CA ASP A 558 -3.47 8.51 3.46
C ASP A 558 -2.60 9.76 3.65
N THR A 559 -2.65 10.68 2.69
CA THR A 559 -1.99 11.98 2.85
C THR A 559 -2.58 12.72 4.05
N PRO A 560 -1.81 13.57 4.75
CA PRO A 560 -2.38 14.41 5.78
C PRO A 560 -3.39 15.41 5.21
N GLU A 561 -4.37 15.79 6.04
CA GLU A 561 -5.22 16.96 5.79
C GLU A 561 -4.37 18.23 5.84
N PHE A 562 -4.67 19.20 4.96
CA PHE A 562 -4.04 20.51 4.99
C PHE A 562 -5.01 21.63 4.55
N ASN A 563 -4.70 22.86 4.93
CA ASN A 563 -5.54 24.02 4.71
C ASN A 563 -4.89 24.97 3.69
N ILE A 564 -5.56 25.15 2.55
CA ILE A 564 -5.17 26.17 1.57
C ILE A 564 -5.70 27.52 2.02
N THR A 565 -4.77 28.44 2.29
CA THR A 565 -5.05 29.83 2.62
C THR A 565 -4.79 30.76 1.45
N ILE A 566 -5.45 31.90 1.47
CA ILE A 566 -5.17 33.00 0.54
C ILE A 566 -4.36 34.02 1.33
N PRO A 567 -3.12 34.35 0.92
CA PRO A 567 -2.36 35.43 1.52
C PRO A 567 -3.21 36.69 1.58
N SER A 568 -3.11 37.45 2.67
CA SER A 568 -3.82 38.74 2.77
C SER A 568 -3.36 39.72 1.68
N MET A 569 -2.16 39.52 1.13
CA MET A 569 -1.56 40.30 0.05
C MET A 569 -1.13 39.39 -1.12
N LEU A 570 -1.51 39.76 -2.34
CA LEU A 570 -1.15 39.08 -3.59
C LEU A 570 -0.16 39.95 -4.37
N LEU A 571 0.76 39.29 -5.07
CA LEU A 571 1.80 39.93 -5.88
C LEU A 571 1.84 39.30 -7.28
N THR A 572 1.86 40.13 -8.32
CA THR A 572 2.24 39.71 -9.68
C THR A 572 3.68 40.13 -9.97
N ILE A 573 4.32 39.43 -10.89
CA ILE A 573 5.68 39.72 -11.35
C ILE A 573 5.73 39.51 -12.86
N SER A 574 6.65 40.19 -13.53
CA SER A 574 6.86 40.10 -14.98
C SER A 574 7.17 38.66 -15.41
N ASP A 575 6.79 38.31 -16.64
CA ASP A 575 7.17 37.04 -17.27
C ASP A 575 8.69 36.94 -17.50
N LYS A 576 9.16 35.75 -17.89
CA LYS A 576 10.57 35.47 -18.23
C LYS A 576 11.14 36.53 -19.19
N ILE A 577 12.40 36.93 -18.95
CA ILE A 577 13.13 37.91 -19.77
C ILE A 577 14.32 37.22 -20.44
N ASP A 578 14.45 37.39 -21.76
CA ASP A 578 15.52 36.77 -22.55
C ASP A 578 16.42 37.81 -23.23
N TYR A 579 17.73 37.63 -23.09
CA TYR A 579 18.77 38.41 -23.76
C TYR A 579 19.70 37.48 -24.56
N GLN A 580 20.10 37.92 -25.76
CA GLN A 580 20.95 37.18 -26.70
C GLN A 580 22.44 37.16 -26.34
N GLY A 581 22.81 37.80 -25.23
CA GLY A 581 24.19 37.95 -24.76
C GLY A 581 24.35 39.15 -23.83
N MET A 582 25.42 39.18 -23.04
CA MET A 582 25.61 40.19 -21.99
C MET A 582 25.63 41.63 -22.56
N GLU A 583 26.13 41.82 -23.77
CA GLU A 583 26.10 43.08 -24.53
C GLU A 583 24.68 43.61 -24.78
N SER A 584 23.68 42.74 -24.93
CA SER A 584 22.28 43.13 -25.17
C SER A 584 21.51 43.48 -23.89
N VAL A 585 22.08 43.18 -22.73
CA VAL A 585 21.49 43.52 -21.43
C VAL A 585 21.62 45.03 -21.18
N PRO A 586 20.53 45.76 -20.89
CA PRO A 586 20.57 47.17 -20.52
C PRO A 586 21.26 47.37 -19.17
N ASP A 587 21.69 48.60 -18.86
CA ASP A 587 22.32 48.92 -17.56
C ASP A 587 21.44 48.53 -16.37
N ASN A 588 20.12 48.65 -16.52
CA ASN A 588 19.12 48.17 -15.57
C ASN A 588 18.04 47.38 -16.31
N THR A 589 17.87 46.10 -15.96
CA THR A 589 16.72 45.30 -16.39
C THR A 589 15.55 45.56 -15.44
N GLN A 590 14.40 45.96 -15.99
CA GLN A 590 13.21 46.24 -15.20
C GLN A 590 12.41 44.97 -14.93
N ILE A 591 12.19 44.69 -13.64
CA ILE A 591 11.21 43.73 -13.17
C ILE A 591 10.03 44.51 -12.60
N SER A 592 8.83 44.24 -13.08
CA SER A 592 7.63 44.98 -12.69
C SER A 592 6.46 44.08 -12.36
N GLY A 593 5.49 44.60 -11.63
CA GLY A 593 4.28 43.88 -11.28
C GLY A 593 3.39 44.73 -10.38
N ASP A 594 2.38 44.09 -9.78
CA ASP A 594 1.39 44.74 -8.94
C ASP A 594 1.22 44.02 -7.61
N VAL A 595 0.96 44.79 -6.56
CA VAL A 595 0.60 44.30 -5.23
C VAL A 595 -0.85 44.68 -4.92
N LYS A 596 -1.65 43.74 -4.40
CA LYS A 596 -3.05 44.01 -4.00
C LYS A 596 -3.44 43.21 -2.76
N TYR A 597 -4.41 43.70 -1.99
CA TYR A 597 -5.00 42.89 -0.93
C TYR A 597 -6.01 41.88 -1.51
N SER A 598 -5.97 40.64 -1.03
CA SER A 598 -6.83 39.55 -1.55
C SER A 598 -8.31 39.79 -1.30
N ASN A 599 -8.67 40.56 -0.27
CA ASN A 599 -10.04 40.97 0.03
C ASN A 599 -10.56 42.13 -0.86
N GLY A 600 -9.76 42.62 -1.82
CA GLY A 600 -10.11 43.73 -2.70
C GLY A 600 -10.08 45.12 -2.03
N SER A 601 -9.55 45.21 -0.81
CA SER A 601 -9.38 46.51 -0.13
C SER A 601 -8.38 47.38 -0.86
N TYR A 602 -8.56 48.69 -0.73
CA TYR A 602 -7.63 49.67 -1.26
C TYR A 602 -6.26 49.55 -0.59
N ILE A 603 -5.21 49.61 -1.39
CA ILE A 603 -3.80 49.62 -0.97
C ILE A 603 -3.27 51.04 -1.05
N ASP A 604 -2.65 51.52 0.02
CA ASP A 604 -1.83 52.74 0.03
C ASP A 604 -0.39 52.33 -0.30
N PRO A 605 0.16 52.69 -1.47
CA PRO A 605 1.52 52.28 -1.84
C PRO A 605 2.58 52.68 -0.80
N SER A 606 2.38 53.79 -0.08
CA SER A 606 3.36 54.27 0.90
C SER A 606 3.52 53.37 2.12
N THR A 607 2.56 52.47 2.38
CA THR A 607 2.62 51.49 3.46
C THR A 607 3.25 50.17 3.05
N ILE A 608 3.62 50.00 1.77
CA ILE A 608 4.14 48.75 1.22
C ILE A 608 5.65 48.81 1.05
N THR A 609 6.34 47.84 1.63
CA THR A 609 7.78 47.60 1.49
C THR A 609 8.01 46.41 0.58
N MET A 610 8.87 46.57 -0.43
CA MET A 610 9.31 45.52 -1.34
C MET A 610 10.66 44.95 -0.91
N HIS A 611 10.81 43.64 -1.01
CA HIS A 611 11.98 42.86 -0.61
C HIS A 611 12.52 42.07 -1.81
N PRO A 612 13.42 42.65 -2.61
CA PRO A 612 14.02 41.98 -3.76
C PRO A 612 15.18 41.05 -3.40
N GLY A 613 15.37 39.99 -4.19
CA GLY A 613 16.54 39.12 -4.20
C GLY A 613 17.02 38.88 -5.64
N VAL A 614 18.34 38.74 -5.84
CA VAL A 614 18.94 38.43 -7.15
C VAL A 614 19.98 37.34 -6.94
N ASN A 615 19.84 36.22 -7.63
CA ASN A 615 20.73 35.04 -7.56
C ASN A 615 20.98 34.57 -6.12
N GLY A 616 19.92 34.53 -5.30
CA GLY A 616 19.97 34.14 -3.89
C GLY A 616 20.53 35.21 -2.94
N VAL A 617 20.96 36.38 -3.44
CA VAL A 617 21.47 37.49 -2.63
C VAL A 617 20.37 38.51 -2.39
N THR A 618 20.05 38.78 -1.12
CA THR A 618 19.12 39.83 -0.70
C THR A 618 19.58 41.21 -1.16
N GLN A 619 18.65 42.01 -1.65
CA GLN A 619 18.88 43.38 -2.10
C GLN A 619 18.27 44.38 -1.13
N ASP A 620 18.63 45.67 -1.30
CA ASP A 620 18.03 46.74 -0.49
C ASP A 620 16.52 46.80 -0.70
N THR A 621 15.78 46.95 0.39
CA THR A 621 14.33 47.10 0.34
C THR A 621 13.95 48.50 -0.15
N PHE A 622 12.77 48.63 -0.73
CA PHE A 622 12.24 49.93 -1.15
C PHE A 622 10.74 50.03 -0.89
N ASN A 623 10.26 51.24 -0.60
CA ASN A 623 8.84 51.49 -0.43
C ASN A 623 8.19 51.85 -1.77
N LEU A 624 6.92 51.46 -1.93
CA LEU A 624 6.13 51.93 -3.06
C LEU A 624 5.68 53.38 -2.85
N SER A 625 5.30 54.03 -3.94
CA SER A 625 4.77 55.38 -3.95
C SER A 625 3.66 55.48 -4.99
N GLY A 626 2.71 56.40 -4.78
CA GLY A 626 1.56 56.56 -5.66
C GLY A 626 0.29 56.88 -4.89
N SER A 627 -0.84 56.88 -5.60
CA SER A 627 -2.15 57.09 -5.00
C SER A 627 -2.77 55.78 -4.54
N THR A 628 -3.57 55.85 -3.48
CA THR A 628 -4.39 54.73 -3.00
C THR A 628 -5.28 54.19 -4.12
N SER A 629 -5.21 52.89 -4.39
CA SER A 629 -6.01 52.22 -5.44
C SER A 629 -6.24 50.74 -5.09
N GLN A 630 -6.87 49.95 -5.97
CA GLN A 630 -7.05 48.51 -5.72
C GLN A 630 -5.77 47.69 -5.94
N SER A 631 -4.75 48.26 -6.58
CA SER A 631 -3.45 47.61 -6.83
C SER A 631 -2.32 48.63 -6.91
N ALA A 632 -1.18 48.36 -6.25
CA ALA A 632 0.01 49.20 -6.28
C ALA A 632 1.04 48.61 -7.26
N HIS A 633 1.34 49.34 -8.33
CA HIS A 633 2.38 48.95 -9.28
C HIS A 633 3.78 49.16 -8.69
N TYR A 634 4.70 48.25 -8.99
CA TYR A 634 6.11 48.37 -8.60
C TYR A 634 7.05 48.12 -9.78
N ILE A 635 8.23 48.72 -9.69
CA ILE A 635 9.35 48.49 -10.60
C ILE A 635 10.61 48.28 -9.75
N PHE A 636 11.27 47.15 -9.94
CA PHE A 636 12.59 46.85 -9.41
C PHE A 636 13.60 46.84 -10.56
N ASN A 637 14.64 47.66 -10.45
CA ASN A 637 15.72 47.73 -11.43
C ASN A 637 16.86 46.79 -11.02
N VAL A 638 17.12 45.77 -11.83
CA VAL A 638 18.25 44.84 -11.64
C VAL A 638 19.46 45.38 -12.41
N PRO A 639 20.53 45.83 -11.72
CA PRO A 639 21.71 46.33 -12.40
C PRO A 639 22.40 45.21 -13.17
N LYS A 640 22.87 45.52 -14.39
CA LYS A 640 23.63 44.60 -15.24
C LYS A 640 24.80 43.93 -14.52
N SER A 641 25.46 44.64 -13.61
CA SER A 641 26.59 44.15 -12.83
C SER A 641 26.25 43.02 -11.85
N LYS A 642 24.97 42.78 -11.56
CA LYS A 642 24.49 41.68 -10.71
C LYS A 642 24.05 40.45 -11.50
N LEU A 643 24.13 40.51 -12.83
CA LEU A 643 23.74 39.45 -13.73
C LEU A 643 24.98 38.74 -14.29
N HIS A 644 24.84 37.47 -14.59
CA HIS A 644 25.85 36.66 -15.27
C HIS A 644 25.28 36.00 -16.52
N VAL A 645 26.16 35.53 -17.42
CA VAL A 645 25.74 34.69 -18.56
C VAL A 645 25.07 33.42 -18.03
N GLY A 646 24.01 32.98 -18.69
CA GLY A 646 23.12 31.90 -18.23
C GLY A 646 21.87 32.43 -17.51
N SER A 647 21.26 31.57 -16.70
CA SER A 647 20.03 31.87 -15.95
C SER A 647 20.32 32.70 -14.70
N ASN A 648 19.56 33.79 -14.52
CA ASN A 648 19.60 34.60 -13.30
C ASN A 648 18.21 34.63 -12.67
N THR A 649 18.12 34.31 -11.39
CA THR A 649 16.85 34.26 -10.66
C THR A 649 16.63 35.56 -9.90
N VAL A 650 15.50 36.22 -10.12
CA VAL A 650 15.09 37.41 -9.35
C VAL A 650 13.83 37.08 -8.56
N THR A 651 13.85 37.36 -7.26
CA THR A 651 12.72 37.16 -6.36
C THR A 651 12.21 38.50 -5.82
N ILE A 652 10.91 38.62 -5.62
CA ILE A 652 10.25 39.80 -5.04
C ILE A 652 9.22 39.34 -4.01
N LYS A 653 9.23 39.97 -2.82
CA LYS A 653 8.19 39.84 -1.79
C LYS A 653 7.71 41.22 -1.33
N ALA A 654 6.44 41.36 -1.00
CA ALA A 654 5.87 42.60 -0.43
C ALA A 654 5.45 42.40 1.03
N THR A 655 5.55 43.47 1.83
CA THR A 655 5.09 43.53 3.23
C THR A 655 4.40 44.88 3.49
N ASP A 656 3.29 44.91 4.23
CA ASP A 656 2.71 46.18 4.72
C ASP A 656 3.13 46.54 6.16
N THR A 657 2.75 47.75 6.59
CA THR A 657 3.00 48.24 7.96
C THR A 657 2.30 47.45 9.07
N SER A 658 1.29 46.63 8.74
CA SER A 658 0.61 45.75 9.69
C SER A 658 1.25 44.36 9.77
N GLY A 659 2.29 44.11 8.96
CA GLY A 659 3.00 42.83 8.89
C GLY A 659 2.37 41.82 7.95
N ASN A 660 1.36 42.19 7.15
CA ASN A 660 0.85 41.32 6.09
C ASN A 660 1.91 41.14 5.01
N THR A 661 2.10 39.92 4.52
CA THR A 661 3.09 39.63 3.48
C THR A 661 2.47 38.92 2.29
N SER A 662 3.06 39.13 1.11
CA SER A 662 2.77 38.34 -0.08
C SER A 662 3.58 37.03 -0.10
N SER A 663 3.15 36.08 -0.94
CA SER A 663 4.05 35.02 -1.43
C SER A 663 5.22 35.63 -2.22
N VAL A 664 6.30 34.86 -2.39
CA VAL A 664 7.49 35.28 -3.17
C VAL A 664 7.19 35.10 -4.66
N GLY A 665 7.24 36.19 -5.44
CA GLY A 665 7.23 36.12 -6.90
C GLY A 665 8.63 35.90 -7.44
N THR A 666 8.77 35.04 -8.46
CA THR A 666 10.06 34.71 -9.08
C THR A 666 10.02 34.96 -10.58
N VAL A 667 11.07 35.57 -11.14
CA VAL A 667 11.27 35.74 -12.58
C VAL A 667 12.69 35.32 -12.96
N ILE A 668 12.83 34.68 -14.11
CA ILE A 668 14.12 34.27 -14.67
C ILE A 668 14.54 35.27 -15.75
N ILE A 669 15.77 35.78 -15.64
CA ILE A 669 16.46 36.52 -16.69
C ILE A 669 17.50 35.59 -17.31
N SER A 670 17.25 35.11 -18.52
CA SER A 670 18.19 34.29 -19.27
C SER A 670 19.08 35.16 -20.16
N ILE A 671 20.39 35.06 -19.99
CA ILE A 671 21.39 35.76 -20.80
C ILE A 671 22.18 34.70 -21.56
N GLY A 672 21.67 34.29 -22.71
CA GLY A 672 22.28 33.24 -23.51
C GLY A 672 23.33 33.82 -24.44
N GLY A 673 24.62 33.64 -24.14
CA GLY A 673 25.65 33.86 -25.15
C GLY A 673 25.39 32.91 -26.32
N GLY A 674 25.27 33.43 -27.54
CA GLY A 674 25.01 32.61 -28.72
C GLY A 674 26.06 31.51 -28.95
N LEU A 675 25.82 30.66 -29.95
CA LEU A 675 26.75 29.59 -30.32
C LEU A 675 27.97 30.16 -31.08
N GLN A 676 29.17 29.97 -30.55
CA GLN A 676 30.41 30.54 -31.12
C GLN A 676 31.54 29.52 -31.20
N TYR A 677 32.52 29.76 -32.08
CA TYR A 677 33.74 28.95 -32.17
C TYR A 677 35.01 29.79 -32.28
N LYS A 678 36.13 29.19 -31.84
CA LYS A 678 37.49 29.69 -32.01
C LYS A 678 38.38 28.56 -32.52
N VAL A 679 39.06 28.78 -33.64
CA VAL A 679 39.99 27.80 -34.23
C VAL A 679 41.40 28.38 -34.38
N SER A 680 42.42 27.52 -34.41
CA SER A 680 43.79 27.91 -34.76
C SER A 680 43.87 28.50 -36.18
N ASP A 681 44.52 29.66 -36.32
CA ASP A 681 44.72 30.31 -37.63
C ASP A 681 45.59 29.49 -38.60
N ASN A 682 46.56 28.75 -38.04
CA ASN A 682 47.46 27.88 -38.79
C ASN A 682 47.61 26.55 -38.05
N VAL A 683 47.60 25.46 -38.80
CA VAL A 683 47.78 24.10 -38.29
C VAL A 683 48.65 23.30 -39.25
N SER A 684 49.33 22.27 -38.76
CA SER A 684 50.27 21.50 -39.56
C SER A 684 50.16 19.99 -39.35
N PHE A 685 50.69 19.24 -40.32
CA PHE A 685 50.91 17.80 -40.24
C PHE A 685 52.40 17.52 -40.04
N GLN A 686 52.73 16.30 -39.62
CA GLN A 686 54.12 15.87 -39.49
C GLN A 686 54.82 15.86 -40.86
N SER A 687 56.12 16.19 -40.87
CA SER A 687 56.94 16.13 -42.08
C SER A 687 57.05 14.70 -42.63
N VAL A 688 56.96 14.55 -43.94
CA VAL A 688 57.09 13.26 -44.64
C VAL A 688 58.36 13.26 -45.47
N ASN A 689 59.20 12.24 -45.30
CA ASN A 689 60.45 12.11 -46.07
C ASN A 689 60.19 11.51 -47.47
N VAL A 690 59.55 10.32 -47.52
CA VAL A 690 59.09 9.69 -48.77
C VAL A 690 57.64 9.24 -48.57
N GLY A 691 56.71 9.87 -49.29
CA GLY A 691 55.30 9.50 -49.30
C GLY A 691 55.04 8.16 -50.00
N TYR A 692 54.03 7.41 -49.56
CA TYR A 692 53.53 6.23 -50.26
C TYR A 692 52.00 6.19 -50.26
N ALA A 693 51.44 5.42 -51.20
CA ALA A 693 50.00 5.29 -51.36
C ALA A 693 49.33 4.75 -50.08
N GLY A 694 48.32 5.47 -49.58
CA GLY A 694 47.58 5.14 -48.37
C GLY A 694 48.26 5.58 -47.06
N GLN A 695 49.41 6.26 -47.10
CA GLN A 695 50.07 6.74 -45.89
C GLN A 695 49.19 7.76 -45.15
N ILE A 696 48.94 7.52 -43.86
CA ILE A 696 48.25 8.44 -42.96
C ILE A 696 49.30 9.22 -42.16
N VAL A 697 49.35 10.52 -42.38
CA VAL A 697 50.29 11.46 -41.77
C VAL A 697 49.58 12.12 -40.57
N PRO A 698 50.11 11.96 -39.35
CA PRO A 698 49.53 12.58 -38.16
C PRO A 698 49.60 14.12 -38.21
N ARG A 699 48.63 14.75 -37.56
CA ARG A 699 48.67 16.18 -37.22
C ARG A 699 49.76 16.51 -36.19
N GLN A 700 50.18 17.77 -36.14
CA GLN A 700 50.99 18.29 -35.02
C GLN A 700 50.08 18.77 -33.87
N ASN A 701 50.69 19.22 -32.76
CA ASN A 701 49.97 19.60 -31.53
C ASN A 701 49.43 21.05 -31.54
N ASP A 702 49.43 21.72 -32.70
CA ASP A 702 49.03 23.12 -32.89
C ASP A 702 47.52 23.31 -33.19
N TRP A 703 46.74 22.22 -33.18
CA TRP A 703 45.30 22.24 -33.46
C TRP A 703 44.50 22.60 -32.21
N HIS A 704 43.75 23.70 -32.27
CA HIS A 704 42.82 24.11 -31.24
C HIS A 704 41.47 24.47 -31.88
N ILE A 705 40.38 23.86 -31.39
CA ILE A 705 39.02 24.06 -31.88
C ILE A 705 38.08 24.10 -30.67
N GLN A 706 37.77 25.31 -30.22
CA GLN A 706 36.92 25.57 -29.08
C GLN A 706 35.54 26.02 -29.52
N ILE A 707 34.49 25.39 -28.97
CA ILE A 707 33.09 25.79 -29.12
C ILE A 707 32.57 26.27 -27.78
N ILE A 708 31.86 27.40 -27.76
CA ILE A 708 31.23 27.97 -26.57
C ILE A 708 29.73 28.00 -26.83
N ASP A 709 28.95 27.33 -25.98
CA ASP A 709 27.49 27.23 -26.07
C ASP A 709 26.82 27.79 -24.81
N GLY A 710 26.24 28.98 -24.94
CA GLY A 710 25.48 29.65 -23.88
C GLY A 710 23.96 29.54 -24.02
N ARG A 711 23.43 28.73 -24.94
CA ARG A 711 21.98 28.57 -25.20
C ARG A 711 21.28 27.69 -24.17
N ASP A 712 19.95 27.52 -24.24
CA ASP A 712 19.18 26.71 -23.27
C ASP A 712 19.60 25.22 -23.27
N ILE A 713 19.42 24.54 -22.12
CA ILE A 713 19.61 23.08 -22.01
C ILE A 713 18.82 22.33 -23.10
N GLY A 714 19.38 21.24 -23.63
CA GLY A 714 18.79 20.50 -24.74
C GLY A 714 19.08 21.09 -26.13
N SER A 715 19.59 22.32 -26.22
CA SER A 715 20.10 22.87 -27.49
C SER A 715 21.24 22.00 -28.01
N SER A 716 21.24 21.73 -29.31
CA SER A 716 22.23 20.87 -29.97
C SER A 716 23.00 21.62 -31.05
N TRP A 717 24.20 21.16 -31.38
CA TRP A 717 25.00 21.69 -32.48
C TRP A 717 25.90 20.64 -33.09
N THR A 718 26.33 20.90 -34.33
CA THR A 718 27.29 20.05 -35.07
C THR A 718 28.37 20.90 -35.74
N LEU A 719 29.62 20.55 -35.49
CA LEU A 719 30.79 21.10 -36.16
C LEU A 719 31.13 20.25 -37.39
N GLN A 720 31.19 20.88 -38.56
CA GLN A 720 31.62 20.30 -39.81
C GLN A 720 32.94 20.90 -40.29
N ALA A 721 33.72 20.10 -41.02
CA ALA A 721 34.91 20.57 -41.71
C ALA A 721 34.87 20.24 -43.20
N GLN A 722 35.36 21.15 -44.02
CA GLN A 722 35.66 20.93 -45.44
C GLN A 722 37.10 21.37 -45.71
N ALA A 723 37.88 20.50 -46.34
CA ALA A 723 39.26 20.72 -46.68
C ALA A 723 39.43 21.00 -48.18
N HIS A 724 40.25 21.99 -48.49
CA HIS A 724 40.66 22.32 -49.85
C HIS A 724 41.95 21.60 -50.25
N ASP A 725 42.24 21.62 -51.55
CA ASP A 725 43.47 21.07 -52.10
C ASP A 725 44.71 21.70 -51.46
N LEU A 726 45.72 20.87 -51.17
CA LEU A 726 47.01 21.34 -50.71
C LEU A 726 47.92 21.58 -51.92
N ILE A 727 48.46 22.78 -52.05
CA ILE A 727 49.25 23.23 -53.20
C ILE A 727 50.69 23.51 -52.77
N ASN A 728 51.66 22.98 -53.54
CA ASN A 728 53.07 23.26 -53.32
C ASN A 728 53.36 24.75 -53.55
N VAL A 729 53.92 25.41 -52.55
CA VAL A 729 54.12 26.88 -52.57
C VAL A 729 55.13 27.35 -53.62
N VAL A 730 55.97 26.45 -54.15
CA VAL A 730 57.00 26.78 -55.15
C VAL A 730 56.59 26.33 -56.55
N THR A 731 56.16 25.08 -56.69
CA THR A 731 55.89 24.48 -58.01
C THR A 731 54.44 24.64 -58.47
N ALA A 732 53.55 25.12 -57.60
CA ALA A 732 52.10 25.18 -57.79
C ALA A 732 51.45 23.81 -58.10
N GLN A 733 52.16 22.71 -57.88
CA GLN A 733 51.60 21.37 -58.05
C GLN A 733 50.70 21.01 -56.86
N LYS A 734 49.55 20.40 -57.17
CA LYS A 734 48.66 19.81 -56.18
C LYS A 734 49.32 18.60 -55.53
N LEU A 735 49.16 18.46 -54.21
CA LEU A 735 49.50 17.24 -53.49
C LEU A 735 48.59 16.10 -53.96
N ASP A 736 49.17 14.99 -54.39
CA ASP A 736 48.49 13.72 -54.60
C ASP A 736 48.16 13.08 -53.25
N GLY A 737 47.10 13.60 -52.63
CA GLY A 737 46.61 13.28 -51.30
C GLY A 737 45.42 14.15 -50.92
N GLU A 738 44.87 13.92 -49.73
CA GLU A 738 43.70 14.62 -49.20
C GLU A 738 43.74 14.69 -47.67
N MET A 739 43.11 15.72 -47.10
CA MET A 739 42.81 15.70 -45.66
C MET A 739 41.59 14.81 -45.42
N VAL A 740 41.67 14.00 -44.36
CA VAL A 740 40.63 13.04 -43.99
C VAL A 740 40.33 13.12 -42.50
N TYR A 741 39.08 12.85 -42.11
CA TYR A 741 38.68 12.67 -40.73
C TYR A 741 38.53 11.19 -40.41
N LYS A 742 39.15 10.74 -39.32
CA LYS A 742 38.97 9.38 -38.82
C LYS A 742 38.14 9.41 -37.54
N ASN A 743 36.94 8.83 -37.61
CA ASN A 743 35.96 8.82 -36.53
C ASN A 743 36.21 7.71 -35.49
N ASP A 744 35.35 7.62 -34.46
CA ASP A 744 35.44 6.63 -33.37
C ASP A 744 35.34 5.17 -33.84
N ALA A 745 34.58 4.91 -34.91
CA ALA A 745 34.49 3.59 -35.53
C ALA A 745 35.75 3.23 -36.35
N GLY A 746 36.73 4.13 -36.44
CA GLY A 746 37.94 3.97 -37.24
C GLY A 746 37.73 4.17 -38.75
N LYS A 747 36.54 4.60 -39.18
CA LYS A 747 36.21 4.90 -40.57
C LYS A 747 36.91 6.19 -40.99
N ILE A 748 37.57 6.14 -42.15
CA ILE A 748 38.21 7.30 -42.77
C ILE A 748 37.20 7.96 -43.72
N LEU A 749 36.93 9.23 -43.48
CA LEU A 749 36.02 10.08 -44.23
C LEU A 749 36.81 11.17 -44.95
N SER A 750 36.56 11.36 -46.24
CA SER A 750 37.19 12.44 -47.01
C SER A 750 36.60 13.79 -46.60
N LEU A 751 37.44 14.81 -46.50
CA LEU A 751 37.01 16.18 -46.17
C LEU A 751 36.77 17.05 -47.41
N ILE A 752 36.73 16.50 -48.62
CA ILE A 752 36.48 17.29 -49.85
C ILE A 752 35.11 18.01 -49.86
N SER A 753 34.16 17.51 -49.08
CA SER A 753 32.85 18.10 -48.81
C SER A 753 32.64 18.26 -47.31
N PRO A 754 31.71 19.15 -46.87
CA PRO A 754 31.38 19.31 -45.46
C PRO A 754 31.10 17.95 -44.80
N THR A 755 31.87 17.65 -43.76
CA THR A 755 31.84 16.36 -43.05
C THR A 755 31.72 16.62 -41.56
N ASP A 756 30.79 15.92 -40.90
CA ASP A 756 30.59 16.01 -39.46
C ASP A 756 31.82 15.54 -38.69
N ILE A 757 32.31 16.42 -37.81
CA ILE A 757 33.49 16.18 -36.98
C ILE A 757 33.06 15.85 -35.55
N TYR A 758 32.17 16.65 -34.98
CA TYR A 758 31.71 16.53 -33.60
C TYR A 758 30.33 17.14 -33.42
N SER A 759 29.49 16.52 -32.59
CA SER A 759 28.18 17.04 -32.21
C SER A 759 28.02 16.99 -30.69
N ASN A 760 27.24 17.91 -30.15
CA ASN A 760 26.97 17.98 -28.72
C ASN A 760 25.53 18.47 -28.47
N THR A 761 24.96 18.02 -27.36
CA THR A 761 23.69 18.51 -26.82
C THR A 761 23.95 19.02 -25.42
N LYS A 762 23.59 20.27 -25.14
CA LYS A 762 23.85 20.91 -23.85
C LYS A 762 23.09 20.19 -22.73
N GLN A 763 23.78 19.82 -21.65
CA GLN A 763 23.24 19.01 -20.54
C GLN A 763 23.06 19.79 -19.23
N SER A 764 23.35 21.10 -19.23
CA SER A 764 23.18 21.95 -18.05
C SER A 764 22.79 23.37 -18.45
N GLU A 765 22.27 24.13 -17.49
CA GLU A 765 21.89 25.53 -17.69
C GLU A 765 23.12 26.47 -17.79
N ALA A 766 24.27 26.08 -17.20
CA ALA A 766 25.50 26.87 -17.25
C ALA A 766 26.11 26.93 -18.65
N GLU A 767 26.92 27.97 -18.96
CA GLU A 767 27.69 28.03 -20.21
C GLU A 767 28.58 26.79 -20.38
N GLN A 768 28.56 26.19 -21.57
CA GLN A 768 29.34 24.99 -21.87
C GLN A 768 30.46 25.31 -22.86
N THR A 769 31.72 25.08 -22.46
CA THR A 769 32.89 25.14 -23.35
C THR A 769 33.32 23.74 -23.75
N VAL A 770 33.45 23.48 -25.06
CA VAL A 770 33.88 22.21 -25.64
C VAL A 770 35.11 22.41 -26.51
N ASN A 771 36.24 21.84 -26.11
CA ASN A 771 37.45 21.77 -26.95
C ASN A 771 37.43 20.46 -27.74
N VAL A 772 37.15 20.53 -29.05
CA VAL A 772 36.90 19.35 -29.90
C VAL A 772 38.15 18.49 -30.06
N GLU A 773 39.34 19.10 -30.07
CA GLU A 773 40.61 18.40 -30.19
C GLU A 773 40.90 17.46 -29.01
N ASN A 774 40.31 17.72 -27.82
CA ASN A 774 40.48 16.85 -26.65
C ASN A 774 39.87 15.46 -26.87
N TYR A 775 38.93 15.33 -27.82
CA TYR A 775 38.34 14.06 -28.22
C TYR A 775 39.14 13.35 -29.31
N TRP A 776 40.25 13.92 -29.75
CA TRP A 776 41.14 13.33 -30.73
C TRP A 776 42.38 12.74 -30.05
N ASN A 777 43.02 11.75 -30.70
CA ASN A 777 44.28 11.17 -30.23
C ASN A 777 45.16 10.79 -31.44
N SER A 778 46.28 10.09 -31.24
CA SER A 778 47.17 9.69 -32.34
C SER A 778 46.51 8.82 -33.43
N LYS A 779 45.33 8.26 -33.17
CA LYS A 779 44.57 7.37 -34.08
C LYS A 779 43.20 7.92 -34.51
N LYS A 780 42.75 9.05 -33.96
CA LYS A 780 41.42 9.69 -34.18
C LYS A 780 41.59 11.19 -34.45
N GLY A 781 40.74 11.79 -35.26
CA GLY A 781 40.82 13.22 -35.61
C GLY A 781 41.13 13.44 -37.08
N ILE A 782 41.60 14.64 -37.42
CA ILE A 782 42.01 14.98 -38.80
C ILE A 782 43.44 14.51 -39.08
N PHE A 783 43.64 13.95 -40.27
CA PHE A 783 44.90 13.43 -40.80
C PHE A 783 45.10 13.88 -42.25
N LEU A 784 46.33 13.81 -42.73
CA LEU A 784 46.65 13.92 -44.14
C LEU A 784 46.89 12.52 -44.72
N LYS A 785 46.14 12.13 -45.75
CA LYS A 785 46.30 10.85 -46.45
C LYS A 785 46.98 11.07 -47.79
N LEU A 786 48.11 10.41 -48.02
CA LEU A 786 48.82 10.48 -49.30
C LEU A 786 48.34 9.37 -50.23
N ASN A 787 48.16 9.68 -51.51
CA ASN A 787 47.77 8.71 -52.53
C ASN A 787 48.97 8.19 -53.33
N ASN A 788 50.07 8.95 -53.38
CA ASN A 788 51.31 8.54 -54.03
C ASN A 788 52.54 9.32 -53.50
N LYS A 789 53.70 9.11 -54.13
CA LYS A 789 54.89 9.97 -53.97
C LYS A 789 54.59 11.37 -54.50
N ASN A 790 54.96 12.37 -53.71
CA ASN A 790 54.75 13.78 -54.01
C ASN A 790 56.11 14.49 -54.22
N SER A 791 56.13 15.60 -54.97
CA SER A 791 57.35 16.41 -55.13
C SER A 791 57.72 17.08 -53.80
N SER A 792 59.03 17.18 -53.50
CA SER A 792 59.50 17.77 -52.25
C SER A 792 59.14 19.26 -52.15
N GLY A 793 58.64 19.69 -51.00
CA GLY A 793 58.33 21.09 -50.73
C GLY A 793 57.25 21.26 -49.66
N ASN A 794 56.90 22.51 -49.38
CA ASN A 794 55.82 22.86 -48.47
C ASN A 794 54.50 22.96 -49.24
N TYR A 795 53.46 22.32 -48.73
CA TYR A 795 52.12 22.36 -49.29
C TYR A 795 51.19 23.10 -48.34
N VAL A 796 50.38 24.00 -48.86
CA VAL A 796 49.42 24.80 -48.10
C VAL A 796 48.01 24.63 -48.66
N GLY A 797 47.03 24.62 -47.78
CA GLY A 797 45.61 24.52 -48.12
C GLY A 797 44.76 25.19 -47.05
N LYS A 798 43.44 25.17 -47.22
CA LYS A 798 42.48 25.75 -46.26
C LYS A 798 41.55 24.68 -45.72
N ILE A 799 41.06 24.89 -44.50
CA ILE A 799 39.96 24.14 -43.91
C ILE A 799 38.86 25.15 -43.60
N ASP A 800 37.68 24.95 -44.16
CA ASP A 800 36.48 25.69 -43.81
C ASP A 800 35.76 24.95 -42.69
N TRP A 801 35.47 25.67 -41.61
CA TRP A 801 34.69 25.16 -40.48
C TRP A 801 33.28 25.71 -40.55
N VAL A 802 32.29 24.84 -40.41
CA VAL A 802 30.87 25.23 -40.39
C VAL A 802 30.27 24.73 -39.08
N LEU A 803 29.71 25.65 -38.31
CA LEU A 803 29.00 25.32 -37.07
C LEU A 803 27.50 25.41 -37.33
N THR A 804 26.82 24.27 -37.24
CA THR A 804 25.38 24.15 -37.48
C THR A 804 24.65 24.13 -36.15
N ASP A 805 23.66 25.00 -36.03
CA ASP A 805 22.71 25.02 -34.91
C ASP A 805 21.69 23.88 -35.09
N GLY A 806 21.86 22.79 -34.35
CA GLY A 806 21.08 21.56 -34.45
C GLY A 806 21.90 20.30 -34.75
N LEU A 807 21.22 19.15 -34.74
CA LEU A 807 21.76 17.88 -35.22
C LEU A 807 21.54 17.76 -36.73
N PRO A 808 22.39 17.02 -37.47
CA PRO A 808 22.19 16.79 -38.89
C PRO A 808 20.89 16.01 -39.09
N ASN A 809 20.08 16.40 -40.08
CA ASN A 809 19.00 15.54 -40.57
C ASN A 809 19.65 14.26 -41.12
N LYS A 810 19.39 13.13 -40.45
CA LYS A 810 19.93 11.81 -40.85
C LYS A 810 19.36 11.32 -42.17
#